data_AF-A0A7C6SBL9-F1
#
_entry.id   AF-A0A7C6SBL9-F1
#
_cell.length_a   1.000
_cell.length_b   1.000
_cell.length_c   1.000
_cell.angle_alpha   90.00
_cell.angle_beta   90.00
_cell.angle_gamma   90.00
#
_symmetry.space_group_name_H-M   'P 1'
#
loop_
_entity.id
_entity.type
_entity.pdbx_description
1 polymer ?
#
loop_
_entity_poly.entity_id
_entity_poly.type
_entity_poly.pdbx_seq_one_letter_code
_entity_poly.pdbx_strand_id
1 'polypeptide(L)'
;MKRILLLVVLFASLLVLSACGSTRNPMISDPDGVYLTAKEGANTYNVTRRRVYDLLKDQVGYSMLKDVIDTDLLKNTKNNDGKSYWDLVTQAEIDEKLDADIFPNGTEELTESEIAEQRQAYYDKLFEEYGLMTEAEIKNHYQLNIAKEKYALDQLLAQLGEKDFTETELKNYFNNNFKDEYYAIVVSFDSERMLKNTLSQLGYKFNEDNVLAHSDGTALTKNEVVKLFIDLYNIVNISKVEDYPTQTLLLQEGTHYNLANGNIVFDLEEVDMLHYTNRQITSYESGIEKALNTMDNYDEGDNFYTKTPRIFRNGARYSMFLKIDHIKYDFNEKEEEVREALTKQRLTSPFINTEIGKLRIANNLVVYDRDINLSFEEEASTFGYSYKNKATHKVLVAKTDVKEYTADDLFKIMNRNYGISSAISELEFNRFVDNLDLNYIYDFKKKEILDASRWQIITQSIKDEKANFKNNLYEEEGYPASMGWDKFIKAVYGANNETELEKFFVFQDIRDRFSKSLGALEGLDENSDLWKFYLAQMQKMVDEYFRVTGVHLLITVYDNNNNPVDPENWTEIQKQYAEEFYNQVMDFINDENFTETPEKKIQNIQNAFNRAPLFVPGLPQDTASQPEIDGVSYVYNGIEVSKFKSAGLSATFQDLGTFTNGTMVQEFNDAAKSIWEADSDSKETVVYGNTKDEQGNYEYLVTEFGYHIYVNTKTHPIEEYSSGKVLPTHEDAVEFIKDNNSTNLTTKLKTALNKYFKPIHTELTSTNNLQLVSYRAIRGLEIELHHEDYTIADFNKFLDLTIKAKEDSLKYK
;
A
#
# COMPACT_ATOMS: atom_id res chain seq x y z
N MET A 1 -11.36 -10.22 22.78
CA MET A 1 -10.62 -10.41 21.51
C MET A 1 -11.11 -9.35 20.54
N LYS A 2 -10.33 -8.28 20.38
CA LYS A 2 -10.61 -7.16 19.48
C LYS A 2 -9.55 -7.20 18.39
N ARG A 3 -10.00 -7.08 17.13
CA ARG A 3 -9.24 -6.98 15.87
C ARG A 3 -8.51 -8.25 15.43
N ILE A 4 -9.14 -8.98 14.50
CA ILE A 4 -8.60 -9.51 13.23
C ILE A 4 -9.81 -10.16 12.53
N LEU A 5 -10.38 -9.45 11.55
CA LEU A 5 -11.26 -9.99 10.53
C LEU A 5 -11.40 -8.90 9.48
N LEU A 6 -10.38 -8.80 8.63
CA LEU A 6 -10.34 -7.90 7.49
C LEU A 6 -10.07 -8.76 6.25
N LEU A 7 -11.14 -9.46 5.86
CA LEU A 7 -11.46 -9.97 4.52
C LEU A 7 -12.86 -10.62 4.62
N VAL A 8 -13.80 -9.81 5.09
CA VAL A 8 -15.25 -10.01 4.96
C VAL A 8 -15.76 -8.72 4.36
N VAL A 9 -15.69 -8.62 3.04
CA VAL A 9 -16.54 -7.70 2.28
C VAL A 9 -17.80 -8.49 1.95
N LEU A 10 -18.72 -8.55 2.91
CA LEU A 10 -20.18 -8.76 2.80
C LEU A 10 -20.71 -9.22 4.17
N PHE A 11 -20.79 -8.30 5.12
CA PHE A 11 -21.75 -8.41 6.23
C PHE A 11 -22.43 -7.06 6.43
N ALA A 12 -23.42 -6.83 5.57
CA ALA A 12 -24.54 -5.93 5.84
C ALA A 12 -25.82 -6.69 5.51
N SER A 13 -26.19 -7.64 6.37
CA SER A 13 -27.54 -8.16 6.46
C SER A 13 -28.00 -7.97 7.91
N LEU A 14 -28.56 -6.80 8.19
CA LEU A 14 -29.23 -6.50 9.45
C LEU A 14 -30.73 -6.37 9.16
N LEU A 15 -31.52 -7.17 9.90
CA LEU A 15 -32.99 -7.20 10.05
C LEU A 15 -33.78 -8.23 9.21
N VAL A 16 -33.72 -9.49 9.64
CA VAL A 16 -34.82 -10.44 9.40
C VAL A 16 -35.97 -10.11 10.36
N LEU A 17 -36.92 -9.29 9.92
CA LEU A 17 -38.24 -9.19 10.56
C LEU A 17 -39.31 -9.89 9.71
N SER A 18 -39.72 -11.06 10.22
CA SER A 18 -41.05 -11.69 10.16
C SER A 18 -41.93 -11.47 8.91
N ALA A 19 -42.08 -12.53 8.10
CA ALA A 19 -43.38 -12.88 7.51
C ALA A 19 -43.53 -14.39 7.29
N CYS A 20 -44.65 -14.93 7.80
CA CYS A 20 -45.16 -16.28 7.56
C CYS A 20 -45.52 -16.48 6.08
N GLY A 21 -45.22 -17.66 5.53
CA GLY A 21 -45.71 -18.10 4.24
C GLY A 21 -44.85 -19.21 3.65
N SER A 22 -45.40 -20.42 3.61
CA SER A 22 -44.81 -21.59 2.94
C SER A 22 -44.97 -21.46 1.42
N THR A 23 -44.25 -20.55 0.78
CA THR A 23 -44.14 -20.45 -0.68
C THR A 23 -42.77 -20.99 -1.10
N ARG A 24 -42.75 -21.90 -2.09
CA ARG A 24 -41.51 -22.49 -2.62
C ARG A 24 -40.70 -21.38 -3.32
N ASN A 25 -39.53 -21.03 -2.78
CA ASN A 25 -38.54 -20.23 -3.49
C ASN A 25 -38.14 -20.93 -4.81
N PRO A 26 -37.73 -20.16 -5.84
CA PRO A 26 -37.22 -20.72 -7.08
C PRO A 26 -36.05 -21.69 -6.84
N MET A 27 -35.98 -22.76 -7.61
CA MET A 27 -34.96 -23.81 -7.47
C MET A 27 -34.37 -24.18 -8.83
N ILE A 28 -33.08 -24.48 -8.84
CA ILE A 28 -32.36 -24.97 -10.02
C ILE A 28 -32.94 -26.30 -10.53
N SER A 29 -32.68 -26.58 -11.80
CA SER A 29 -32.89 -27.91 -12.36
C SER A 29 -31.91 -28.92 -11.75
N ASP A 30 -32.41 -30.14 -11.57
CA ASP A 30 -31.68 -31.26 -10.96
C ASP A 30 -30.93 -30.91 -9.66
N PRO A 31 -31.63 -30.45 -8.61
CA PRO A 31 -30.98 -30.00 -7.38
C PRO A 31 -30.26 -31.12 -6.62
N ASP A 32 -30.71 -32.36 -6.77
CA ASP A 32 -30.10 -33.52 -6.11
C ASP A 32 -28.98 -34.17 -6.96
N GLY A 33 -28.72 -33.63 -8.16
CA GLY A 33 -27.62 -34.04 -9.02
C GLY A 33 -26.25 -33.77 -8.40
N VAL A 34 -25.25 -34.54 -8.83
CA VAL A 34 -23.85 -34.37 -8.41
C VAL A 34 -23.30 -33.11 -9.08
N TYR A 35 -22.64 -32.25 -8.30
CA TYR A 35 -21.94 -31.07 -8.78
C TYR A 35 -20.44 -31.37 -8.99
N LEU A 36 -19.81 -32.00 -8.00
CA LEU A 36 -18.45 -32.50 -8.10
C LEU A 36 -18.30 -33.78 -7.29
N THR A 37 -17.38 -34.64 -7.74
CA THR A 37 -16.88 -35.81 -6.99
C THR A 37 -15.40 -35.64 -6.72
N ALA A 38 -14.95 -35.89 -5.50
CA ALA A 38 -13.53 -35.92 -5.16
C ALA A 38 -13.16 -37.21 -4.44
N LYS A 39 -11.98 -37.78 -4.75
CA LYS A 39 -11.47 -38.99 -4.09
C LYS A 39 -10.18 -38.71 -3.33
N GLU A 40 -10.12 -39.28 -2.12
CA GLU A 40 -8.94 -39.29 -1.24
C GLU A 40 -8.72 -40.72 -0.76
N GLY A 41 -7.87 -41.49 -1.44
CA GLY A 41 -7.69 -42.90 -1.16
C GLY A 41 -9.00 -43.68 -1.26
N ALA A 42 -9.48 -44.24 -0.14
CA ALA A 42 -10.75 -44.97 -0.07
C ALA A 42 -11.98 -44.07 0.16
N ASN A 43 -11.77 -42.79 0.48
CA ASN A 43 -12.85 -41.84 0.72
C ASN A 43 -13.34 -41.22 -0.59
N THR A 44 -14.66 -41.09 -0.72
CA THR A 44 -15.30 -40.36 -1.84
C THR A 44 -16.22 -39.29 -1.26
N TYR A 45 -16.02 -38.05 -1.69
CA TYR A 45 -16.79 -36.89 -1.32
C TYR A 45 -17.65 -36.46 -2.51
N ASN A 46 -18.96 -36.38 -2.31
CA ASN A 46 -19.90 -35.94 -3.33
C ASN A 46 -20.53 -34.63 -2.86
N VAL A 47 -20.37 -33.57 -3.65
CA VAL A 47 -21.08 -32.30 -3.43
C VAL A 47 -22.26 -32.24 -4.38
N THR A 48 -23.44 -31.88 -3.90
CA THR A 48 -24.65 -31.77 -4.71
C THR A 48 -24.82 -30.36 -5.28
N ARG A 49 -25.54 -30.25 -6.40
CA ARG A 49 -25.87 -28.97 -7.03
C ARG A 49 -26.65 -28.06 -6.10
N ARG A 50 -27.61 -28.60 -5.33
CA ARG A 50 -28.37 -27.83 -4.31
C ARG A 50 -27.44 -27.19 -3.28
N ARG A 51 -26.45 -27.92 -2.77
CA ARG A 51 -25.56 -27.40 -1.73
C ARG A 51 -24.78 -26.19 -2.23
N VAL A 52 -24.19 -26.29 -3.41
CA VAL A 52 -23.43 -25.17 -4.00
C VAL A 52 -24.35 -24.01 -4.35
N TYR A 53 -25.53 -24.27 -4.93
CA TYR A 53 -26.49 -23.20 -5.25
C TYR A 53 -26.95 -22.44 -4.01
N ASP A 54 -27.32 -23.13 -2.92
CA ASP A 54 -27.78 -22.47 -1.69
C ASP A 54 -26.67 -21.60 -1.08
N LEU A 55 -25.43 -22.08 -1.03
CA LEU A 55 -24.26 -21.30 -0.56
C LEU A 55 -24.04 -20.06 -1.41
N LEU A 56 -23.96 -20.24 -2.73
CA LEU A 56 -23.73 -19.14 -3.66
C LEU A 56 -24.87 -18.12 -3.61
N LYS A 57 -26.12 -18.57 -3.52
CA LYS A 57 -27.27 -17.67 -3.45
C LYS A 57 -27.24 -16.81 -2.20
N ASP A 58 -26.90 -17.41 -1.06
CA ASP A 58 -26.81 -16.71 0.23
C ASP A 58 -25.60 -15.74 0.26
N GLN A 59 -24.50 -16.06 -0.43
CA GLN A 59 -23.28 -15.22 -0.47
C GLN A 59 -23.32 -14.10 -1.51
N VAL A 60 -23.73 -14.41 -2.74
CA VAL A 60 -23.58 -13.53 -3.92
C VAL A 60 -24.83 -13.47 -4.81
N GLY A 61 -25.92 -14.15 -4.45
CA GLY A 61 -27.11 -14.25 -5.30
C GLY A 61 -27.77 -12.91 -5.60
N TYR A 62 -27.83 -12.02 -4.61
CA TYR A 62 -28.38 -10.67 -4.80
C TYR A 62 -27.49 -9.81 -5.72
N SER A 63 -26.19 -9.71 -5.43
CA SER A 63 -25.26 -8.86 -6.18
C SER A 63 -25.12 -9.31 -7.64
N MET A 64 -24.94 -10.62 -7.87
CA MET A 64 -24.79 -11.15 -9.23
C MET A 64 -26.08 -11.02 -10.05
N LEU A 65 -27.26 -11.25 -9.44
CA LEU A 65 -28.52 -11.04 -10.13
C LEU A 65 -28.71 -9.56 -10.50
N LYS A 66 -28.39 -8.65 -9.57
CA LYS A 66 -28.45 -7.20 -9.78
C LYS A 66 -27.58 -6.76 -10.95
N ASP A 67 -26.31 -7.20 -11.00
CA ASP A 67 -25.38 -6.80 -12.06
C ASP A 67 -25.77 -7.33 -13.44
N VAL A 68 -26.32 -8.54 -13.50
CA VAL A 68 -26.82 -9.12 -14.76
C VAL A 68 -28.07 -8.39 -15.24
N ILE A 69 -29.00 -8.06 -14.34
CA ILE A 69 -30.17 -7.23 -14.66
C ILE A 69 -29.70 -5.87 -15.19
N ASP A 70 -28.77 -5.21 -14.50
CA ASP A 70 -28.26 -3.90 -14.91
C ASP A 70 -27.60 -3.95 -16.28
N THR A 71 -26.79 -4.98 -16.53
CA THR A 71 -26.14 -5.21 -17.83
C THR A 71 -27.18 -5.34 -18.95
N ASP A 72 -28.18 -6.19 -18.76
CA ASP A 72 -29.20 -6.43 -19.79
C ASP A 72 -30.09 -5.19 -19.99
N LEU A 73 -30.39 -4.42 -18.94
CA LEU A 73 -31.11 -3.15 -19.06
C LEU A 73 -30.28 -2.08 -19.79
N LEU A 74 -29.00 -1.93 -19.48
CA LEU A 74 -28.13 -0.91 -20.09
C LEU A 74 -27.80 -1.22 -21.56
N LYS A 75 -27.82 -2.50 -21.97
CA LYS A 75 -27.76 -2.92 -23.39
C LYS A 75 -29.00 -2.52 -24.19
N ASN A 76 -30.15 -2.42 -23.53
CA ASN A 76 -31.44 -2.16 -24.19
C ASN A 76 -31.90 -0.71 -24.04
N THR A 77 -31.51 -0.02 -22.98
CA THR A 77 -31.86 1.38 -22.72
C THR A 77 -31.02 2.29 -23.62
N LYS A 78 -31.68 3.13 -24.41
CA LYS A 78 -31.02 4.04 -25.37
C LYS A 78 -30.93 5.46 -24.82
N ASN A 79 -29.84 6.15 -25.13
CA ASN A 79 -29.69 7.59 -24.91
C ASN A 79 -30.46 8.39 -25.98
N ASN A 80 -30.39 9.72 -25.91
CA ASN A 80 -31.08 10.61 -26.85
C ASN A 80 -30.61 10.45 -28.31
N ASP A 81 -29.39 9.94 -28.53
CA ASP A 81 -28.84 9.66 -29.86
C ASP A 81 -29.18 8.24 -30.37
N GLY A 82 -29.97 7.48 -29.61
CA GLY A 82 -30.41 6.13 -29.97
C GLY A 82 -29.36 5.02 -29.75
N LYS A 83 -28.21 5.31 -29.11
CA LYS A 83 -27.20 4.32 -28.72
C LYS A 83 -27.49 3.74 -27.34
N SER A 84 -27.17 2.46 -27.10
CA SER A 84 -27.34 1.91 -25.76
C SER A 84 -26.26 2.42 -24.81
N TYR A 85 -26.54 2.53 -23.52
CA TYR A 85 -25.53 2.93 -22.54
C TYR A 85 -24.37 1.93 -22.44
N TRP A 86 -24.61 0.66 -22.77
CA TRP A 86 -23.56 -0.34 -22.92
C TRP A 86 -22.63 -0.06 -24.10
N ASP A 87 -23.20 0.25 -25.28
CA ASP A 87 -22.45 0.51 -26.51
C ASP A 87 -21.84 1.91 -26.57
N LEU A 88 -22.21 2.80 -25.63
CA LEU A 88 -21.58 4.10 -25.46
C LEU A 88 -20.21 4.02 -24.79
N VAL A 89 -19.92 2.92 -24.10
CA VAL A 89 -18.62 2.71 -23.46
C VAL A 89 -17.60 2.28 -24.51
N THR A 90 -16.52 3.04 -24.63
CA THR A 90 -15.44 2.73 -25.56
C THR A 90 -14.38 1.83 -24.91
N GLN A 91 -13.62 1.11 -25.74
CA GLN A 91 -12.50 0.30 -25.25
C GLN A 91 -11.43 1.17 -24.57
N ALA A 92 -11.19 2.37 -25.07
CA ALA A 92 -10.23 3.31 -24.49
C ALA A 92 -10.61 3.70 -23.05
N GLU A 93 -11.89 3.97 -22.78
CA GLU A 93 -12.36 4.28 -21.42
C GLU A 93 -12.22 3.08 -20.46
N ILE A 94 -12.41 1.86 -20.97
CA ILE A 94 -12.23 0.64 -20.19
C ILE A 94 -10.75 0.46 -19.84
N ASP A 95 -9.88 0.60 -20.85
CA ASP A 95 -8.43 0.41 -20.68
C ASP A 95 -7.84 1.52 -19.79
N GLU A 96 -8.28 2.78 -19.92
CA GLU A 96 -7.85 3.89 -19.06
C GLU A 96 -8.20 3.63 -17.58
N LYS A 97 -9.43 3.20 -17.29
CA LYS A 97 -9.85 2.91 -15.91
C LYS A 97 -9.17 1.66 -15.35
N LEU A 98 -8.95 0.65 -16.19
CA LEU A 98 -8.23 -0.55 -15.80
C LEU A 98 -6.75 -0.26 -15.52
N ASP A 99 -6.07 0.49 -16.40
CA ASP A 99 -4.67 0.84 -16.23
C ASP A 99 -4.47 1.79 -15.05
N ALA A 100 -5.39 2.71 -14.78
CA ALA A 100 -5.35 3.55 -13.57
C ALA A 100 -5.47 2.73 -12.28
N ASP A 101 -6.24 1.64 -12.27
CA ASP A 101 -6.35 0.75 -11.12
C ASP A 101 -5.14 -0.17 -10.95
N ILE A 102 -4.49 -0.58 -12.05
CA ILE A 102 -3.25 -1.37 -12.02
C ILE A 102 -2.05 -0.48 -11.63
N PHE A 103 -1.97 0.72 -12.20
CA PHE A 103 -0.84 1.64 -12.13
C PHE A 103 -1.27 3.02 -11.58
N PRO A 104 -1.65 3.12 -10.29
CA PRO A 104 -2.16 4.37 -9.71
C PRO A 104 -1.13 5.51 -9.71
N ASN A 105 0.16 5.19 -9.82
CA ASN A 105 1.27 6.15 -9.87
C ASN A 105 1.87 6.31 -11.28
N GLY A 106 1.20 5.79 -12.32
CA GLY A 106 1.75 5.76 -13.67
C GLY A 106 2.73 4.61 -13.90
N THR A 107 3.39 4.63 -15.06
CA THR A 107 4.29 3.56 -15.54
C THR A 107 5.70 4.07 -15.85
N GLU A 108 5.94 5.36 -15.67
CA GLU A 108 7.16 6.07 -16.10
C GLU A 108 8.43 5.55 -15.40
N GLU A 109 8.30 4.97 -14.21
CA GLU A 109 9.38 4.42 -13.39
C GLU A 109 9.48 2.87 -13.47
N LEU A 110 8.66 2.21 -14.30
CA LEU A 110 8.57 0.75 -14.36
C LEU A 110 9.16 0.18 -15.66
N THR A 111 9.86 -0.94 -15.55
CA THR A 111 10.31 -1.74 -16.70
C THR A 111 9.15 -2.54 -17.33
N GLU A 112 9.31 -2.99 -18.58
CA GLU A 112 8.30 -3.84 -19.24
C GLU A 112 7.98 -5.13 -18.47
N SER A 113 8.98 -5.70 -17.78
CA SER A 113 8.80 -6.90 -16.95
C SER A 113 7.94 -6.59 -15.72
N GLU A 114 8.21 -5.48 -15.03
CA GLU A 114 7.43 -5.06 -13.86
C GLU A 114 5.99 -4.72 -14.23
N ILE A 115 5.77 -4.08 -15.38
CA ILE A 115 4.42 -3.81 -15.90
C ILE A 115 3.65 -5.12 -16.13
N ALA A 116 4.29 -6.12 -16.73
CA ALA A 116 3.66 -7.43 -16.97
C ALA A 116 3.34 -8.17 -15.67
N GLU A 117 4.26 -8.16 -14.70
CA GLU A 117 4.09 -8.78 -13.38
C GLU A 117 2.96 -8.12 -12.59
N GLN A 118 2.92 -6.78 -12.52
CA GLN A 118 1.87 -6.04 -11.84
C GLN A 118 0.49 -6.27 -12.47
N ARG A 119 0.41 -6.28 -13.81
CA ARG A 119 -0.83 -6.58 -14.53
C ARG A 119 -1.32 -8.01 -14.24
N GLN A 120 -0.42 -8.98 -14.28
CA GLN A 120 -0.77 -10.37 -13.98
C GLN A 120 -1.21 -10.55 -12.52
N ALA A 121 -0.51 -9.92 -11.57
CA ALA A 121 -0.88 -9.93 -10.16
C ALA A 121 -2.27 -9.30 -9.92
N TYR A 122 -2.59 -8.21 -10.63
CA TYR A 122 -3.91 -7.59 -10.57
C TYR A 122 -5.01 -8.52 -11.13
N TYR A 123 -4.76 -9.21 -12.24
CA TYR A 123 -5.71 -10.16 -12.82
C TYR A 123 -5.91 -11.38 -11.93
N ASP A 124 -4.85 -11.91 -11.34
CA ASP A 124 -4.94 -13.03 -10.39
C ASP A 124 -5.72 -12.62 -9.13
N LYS A 125 -5.53 -11.38 -8.64
CA LYS A 125 -6.35 -10.82 -7.56
C LYS A 125 -7.83 -10.75 -7.94
N LEU A 126 -8.17 -10.26 -9.13
CA LEU A 126 -9.57 -10.20 -9.58
C LEU A 126 -10.18 -11.60 -9.78
N PHE A 127 -9.36 -12.59 -10.15
CA PHE A 127 -9.79 -13.98 -10.19
C PHE A 127 -10.09 -14.52 -8.78
N GLU A 128 -9.24 -14.26 -7.79
CA GLU A 128 -9.44 -14.70 -6.40
C GLU A 128 -10.62 -13.99 -5.71
N GLU A 129 -10.77 -12.68 -5.92
CA GLU A 129 -11.79 -11.86 -5.24
C GLU A 129 -13.16 -11.88 -5.92
N TYR A 130 -13.21 -11.91 -7.25
CA TYR A 130 -14.44 -11.76 -8.03
C TYR A 130 -14.72 -12.93 -8.97
N GLY A 131 -13.80 -13.89 -9.11
CA GLY A 131 -13.98 -15.03 -9.99
C GLY A 131 -13.82 -14.73 -11.48
N LEU A 132 -13.21 -13.59 -11.83
CA LEU A 132 -13.05 -13.18 -13.22
C LEU A 132 -11.85 -13.93 -13.81
N MET A 133 -12.12 -14.97 -14.60
CA MET A 133 -11.12 -15.91 -15.13
C MET A 133 -10.41 -15.39 -16.37
N THR A 134 -11.02 -14.44 -17.07
CA THR A 134 -10.56 -13.94 -18.36
C THR A 134 -10.50 -12.42 -18.40
N GLU A 135 -9.60 -11.88 -19.22
CA GLU A 135 -9.52 -10.43 -19.46
C GLU A 135 -10.85 -9.86 -19.99
N ALA A 136 -11.59 -10.63 -20.78
CA ALA A 136 -12.92 -10.22 -21.25
C ALA A 136 -13.93 -10.06 -20.11
N GLU A 137 -13.90 -10.95 -19.11
CA GLU A 137 -14.76 -10.84 -17.92
C GLU A 137 -14.35 -9.63 -17.06
N ILE A 138 -13.05 -9.36 -16.93
CA ILE A 138 -12.53 -8.14 -16.28
C ILE A 138 -13.02 -6.90 -17.01
N LYS A 139 -12.81 -6.81 -18.32
CA LYS A 139 -13.27 -5.67 -19.14
C LYS A 139 -14.78 -5.46 -19.08
N ASN A 140 -15.57 -6.54 -19.05
CA ASN A 140 -17.02 -6.45 -18.87
C ASN A 140 -17.41 -5.88 -17.50
N HIS A 141 -16.66 -6.19 -16.43
CA HIS A 141 -16.88 -5.60 -15.10
C HIS A 141 -16.71 -4.08 -15.14
N TYR A 142 -15.62 -3.59 -15.75
CA TYR A 142 -15.39 -2.15 -15.95
C TYR A 142 -16.44 -1.51 -16.84
N GLN A 143 -16.79 -2.17 -17.96
CA GLN A 143 -17.82 -1.68 -18.88
C GLN A 143 -19.16 -1.47 -18.20
N LEU A 144 -19.57 -2.39 -17.33
CA LEU A 144 -20.80 -2.26 -16.55
C LEU A 144 -20.78 -1.02 -15.66
N ASN A 145 -19.69 -0.80 -14.91
CA ASN A 145 -19.56 0.36 -14.01
C ASN A 145 -19.58 1.69 -14.79
N ILE A 146 -18.86 1.77 -15.91
CA ILE A 146 -18.84 2.97 -16.77
C ILE A 146 -20.22 3.20 -17.42
N ALA A 147 -20.92 2.14 -17.85
CA ALA A 147 -22.27 2.26 -18.40
C ALA A 147 -23.28 2.77 -17.35
N LYS A 148 -23.16 2.33 -16.10
CA LYS A 148 -23.95 2.85 -14.97
C LYS A 148 -23.68 4.35 -14.74
N GLU A 149 -22.41 4.75 -14.75
CA GLU A 149 -21.99 6.16 -14.62
C GLU A 149 -22.57 7.03 -15.75
N LYS A 150 -22.48 6.59 -17.02
CA LYS A 150 -23.03 7.32 -18.18
C LYS A 150 -24.56 7.45 -18.10
N TYR A 151 -25.27 6.38 -17.75
CA TYR A 151 -26.73 6.46 -17.57
C TYR A 151 -27.12 7.46 -16.48
N ALA A 152 -26.47 7.38 -15.32
CA ALA A 152 -26.72 8.28 -14.22
C ALA A 152 -26.34 9.72 -14.59
N LEU A 153 -25.28 9.95 -15.35
CA LEU A 153 -24.90 11.28 -15.83
C LEU A 153 -26.00 11.89 -16.72
N ASP A 154 -26.57 11.13 -17.66
CA ASP A 154 -27.67 11.63 -18.48
C ASP A 154 -28.91 11.95 -17.63
N GLN A 155 -29.21 11.15 -16.60
CA GLN A 155 -30.30 11.46 -15.66
C GLN A 155 -30.00 12.70 -14.83
N LEU A 156 -28.75 12.88 -14.39
CA LEU A 156 -28.31 14.06 -13.66
C LEU A 156 -28.43 15.30 -14.53
N LEU A 157 -27.91 15.27 -15.77
CA LEU A 157 -27.99 16.37 -16.72
C LEU A 157 -29.44 16.72 -17.07
N ALA A 158 -30.34 15.75 -17.15
CA ALA A 158 -31.78 16.02 -17.35
C ALA A 158 -32.45 16.67 -16.13
N GLN A 159 -31.93 16.42 -14.92
CA GLN A 159 -32.37 17.07 -13.68
C GLN A 159 -31.75 18.46 -13.50
N LEU A 160 -30.61 18.71 -14.16
CA LEU A 160 -29.91 19.98 -14.15
C LEU A 160 -30.45 20.92 -15.27
N GLY A 161 -30.91 22.13 -14.93
CA GLY A 161 -31.13 23.24 -15.87
C GLY A 161 -29.93 24.21 -16.03
N GLU A 162 -30.11 25.28 -16.82
CA GLU A 162 -29.04 26.29 -17.08
C GLU A 162 -28.52 27.02 -15.83
N LYS A 163 -29.20 26.91 -14.67
CA LYS A 163 -28.94 27.67 -13.44
C LYS A 163 -28.64 26.83 -12.18
N ASP A 164 -28.39 25.53 -12.26
CA ASP A 164 -28.28 24.72 -11.02
C ASP A 164 -26.96 24.84 -10.28
N PHE A 165 -26.01 25.56 -10.85
CA PHE A 165 -24.87 26.08 -10.14
C PHE A 165 -25.06 27.58 -10.02
N THR A 166 -25.14 28.06 -8.78
CA THR A 166 -25.14 29.48 -8.50
C THR A 166 -23.82 30.09 -8.96
N GLU A 167 -23.84 31.37 -9.35
CA GLU A 167 -22.62 32.10 -9.68
C GLU A 167 -21.59 32.04 -8.54
N THR A 168 -22.06 32.00 -7.29
CA THR A 168 -21.23 31.80 -6.10
C THR A 168 -20.56 30.42 -6.10
N GLU A 169 -21.26 29.33 -6.40
CA GLU A 169 -20.67 27.98 -6.47
C GLU A 169 -19.61 27.90 -7.57
N LEU A 170 -19.92 28.42 -8.77
CA LEU A 170 -18.99 28.43 -9.90
C LEU A 170 -17.73 29.23 -9.56
N LYS A 171 -17.89 30.45 -9.05
CA LYS A 171 -16.75 31.30 -8.67
C LYS A 171 -15.96 30.72 -7.50
N ASN A 172 -16.61 30.09 -6.52
CA ASN A 172 -15.92 29.45 -5.41
C ASN A 172 -15.09 28.26 -5.90
N TYR A 173 -15.65 27.40 -6.74
CA TYR A 173 -14.90 26.29 -7.34
C TYR A 173 -13.74 26.83 -8.17
N PHE A 174 -13.98 27.80 -9.04
CA PHE A 174 -12.95 28.42 -9.86
C PHE A 174 -11.81 28.97 -9.01
N ASN A 175 -12.14 29.87 -8.06
CA ASN A 175 -11.16 30.49 -7.18
C ASN A 175 -10.39 29.49 -6.33
N ASN A 176 -10.95 28.31 -6.04
CA ASN A 176 -10.27 27.28 -5.25
C ASN A 176 -9.33 26.40 -6.08
N ASN A 177 -9.64 26.17 -7.36
CA ASN A 177 -8.93 25.20 -8.20
C ASN A 177 -8.06 25.83 -9.30
N PHE A 178 -8.42 27.01 -9.80
CA PHE A 178 -7.68 27.75 -10.84
C PHE A 178 -6.95 28.90 -10.17
N LYS A 179 -5.83 28.57 -9.55
CA LYS A 179 -4.96 29.52 -8.86
C LYS A 179 -3.85 29.99 -9.81
N ASP A 180 -3.45 31.25 -9.70
CA ASP A 180 -2.35 31.81 -10.49
C ASP A 180 -1.09 30.94 -10.38
N GLU A 181 -0.41 30.78 -11.51
CA GLU A 181 0.89 30.12 -11.63
C GLU A 181 1.94 31.17 -11.94
N TYR A 182 3.19 30.91 -11.59
CA TYR A 182 4.23 31.94 -11.57
C TYR A 182 5.48 31.46 -12.29
N TYR A 183 6.02 32.30 -13.17
CA TYR A 183 7.41 32.20 -13.58
C TYR A 183 8.24 33.06 -12.63
N ALA A 184 9.09 32.43 -11.84
CA ALA A 184 9.85 33.12 -10.81
C ALA A 184 11.23 32.48 -10.60
N ILE A 185 12.20 33.27 -10.17
CA ILE A 185 13.42 32.75 -9.57
C ILE A 185 13.22 32.75 -8.07
N VAL A 186 13.24 31.57 -7.43
CA VAL A 186 13.14 31.42 -5.98
C VAL A 186 14.38 30.72 -5.46
N VAL A 187 15.13 31.41 -4.60
CA VAL A 187 16.35 30.88 -3.97
C VAL A 187 16.24 30.96 -2.47
N SER A 188 16.61 29.88 -1.78
CA SER A 188 16.56 29.81 -0.31
C SER A 188 17.84 29.25 0.28
N PHE A 189 18.18 29.76 1.46
CA PHE A 189 19.33 29.37 2.25
C PHE A 189 18.91 29.02 3.68
N ASP A 190 19.54 28.03 4.29
CA ASP A 190 19.22 27.58 5.66
C ASP A 190 19.67 28.56 6.74
N SER A 191 20.52 29.53 6.39
CA SER A 191 20.96 30.58 7.31
C SER A 191 21.32 31.86 6.59
N GLU A 192 21.20 32.99 7.30
CA GLU A 192 21.62 34.31 6.82
C GLU A 192 23.10 34.31 6.40
N ARG A 193 23.93 33.57 7.14
CA ARG A 193 25.36 33.45 6.86
C ARG A 193 25.60 32.79 5.50
N MET A 194 24.89 31.72 5.17
CA MET A 194 25.03 31.07 3.86
C MET A 194 24.68 32.03 2.73
N LEU A 195 23.55 32.74 2.84
CA LEU A 195 23.17 33.76 1.86
C LEU A 195 24.26 34.83 1.70
N LYS A 196 24.76 35.40 2.81
CA LYS A 196 25.81 36.43 2.76
C LYS A 196 27.13 35.91 2.17
N ASN A 197 27.50 34.67 2.48
CA ASN A 197 28.69 34.04 1.91
C ASN A 197 28.52 33.86 0.40
N THR A 198 27.38 33.34 -0.07
CA THR A 198 27.10 33.18 -1.50
C THR A 198 27.09 34.51 -2.24
N LEU A 199 26.48 35.57 -1.66
CA LEU A 199 26.54 36.91 -2.23
C LEU A 199 27.99 37.40 -2.34
N SER A 200 28.81 37.15 -1.31
CA SER A 200 30.22 37.54 -1.32
C SER A 200 31.03 36.76 -2.37
N GLN A 201 30.74 35.48 -2.61
CA GLN A 201 31.34 34.69 -3.70
C GLN A 201 31.06 35.33 -5.07
N LEU A 202 29.89 35.93 -5.23
CA LEU A 202 29.47 36.60 -6.45
C LEU A 202 29.89 38.08 -6.53
N GLY A 203 30.56 38.64 -5.51
CA GLY A 203 30.97 40.04 -5.49
C GLY A 203 29.88 41.04 -5.06
N TYR A 204 28.89 40.58 -4.29
CA TYR A 204 27.76 41.38 -3.81
C TYR A 204 27.62 41.36 -2.29
N LYS A 205 26.87 42.31 -1.75
CA LYS A 205 26.53 42.40 -0.33
C LYS A 205 25.20 43.11 -0.11
N PHE A 206 24.71 43.09 1.13
CA PHE A 206 23.74 44.08 1.60
C PHE A 206 24.48 45.32 2.13
N ASN A 207 24.09 46.51 1.68
CA ASN A 207 24.65 47.78 2.17
C ASN A 207 24.09 48.18 3.56
N GLU A 208 24.46 49.36 4.06
CA GLU A 208 24.01 49.87 5.37
C GLU A 208 22.49 50.05 5.47
N ASP A 209 21.82 50.28 4.34
CA ASP A 209 20.36 50.39 4.23
C ASP A 209 19.66 49.02 4.02
N ASN A 210 20.41 47.91 4.13
CA ASN A 210 19.98 46.54 3.84
C ASN A 210 19.46 46.32 2.41
N VAL A 211 20.05 47.00 1.42
CA VAL A 211 19.72 46.80 -0.01
C VAL A 211 20.89 46.11 -0.71
N LEU A 212 20.57 45.28 -1.72
CA LEU A 212 21.57 44.65 -2.58
C LEU A 212 22.48 45.68 -3.27
N ALA A 213 23.78 45.46 -3.19
CA ALA A 213 24.83 46.32 -3.71
C ALA A 213 26.05 45.49 -4.13
N HIS A 214 26.91 46.08 -4.96
CA HIS A 214 28.26 45.57 -5.22
C HIS A 214 29.09 45.52 -3.92
N SER A 215 30.17 44.73 -3.89
CA SER A 215 31.05 44.66 -2.71
C SER A 215 31.61 46.01 -2.25
N ASP A 216 31.76 46.99 -3.14
CA ASP A 216 32.18 48.36 -2.81
C ASP A 216 31.06 49.24 -2.23
N GLY A 217 29.81 48.77 -2.26
CA GLY A 217 28.62 49.46 -1.77
C GLY A 217 27.84 50.23 -2.84
N THR A 218 28.26 50.20 -4.11
CA THR A 218 27.52 50.82 -5.20
C THR A 218 26.22 50.07 -5.52
N ALA A 219 25.16 50.80 -5.85
CA ALA A 219 23.84 50.23 -6.09
C ALA A 219 23.79 49.47 -7.43
N LEU A 220 23.06 48.36 -7.45
CA LEU A 220 22.86 47.55 -8.65
C LEU A 220 21.85 48.18 -9.61
N THR A 221 22.13 48.09 -10.90
CA THR A 221 21.15 48.33 -11.97
C THR A 221 20.14 47.19 -12.04
N LYS A 222 19.00 47.41 -12.72
CA LYS A 222 17.96 46.36 -12.88
C LYS A 222 18.52 45.08 -13.51
N ASN A 223 19.35 45.19 -14.56
CA ASN A 223 19.92 44.03 -15.24
C ASN A 223 20.95 43.30 -14.35
N GLU A 224 21.73 44.02 -13.55
CA GLU A 224 22.63 43.41 -12.57
C GLU A 224 21.87 42.66 -11.47
N VAL A 225 20.71 43.17 -11.04
CA VAL A 225 19.84 42.45 -10.10
C VAL A 225 19.36 41.14 -10.73
N VAL A 226 18.85 41.16 -11.96
CA VAL A 226 18.37 39.93 -12.64
C VAL A 226 19.51 38.94 -12.81
N LYS A 227 20.69 39.39 -13.24
CA LYS A 227 21.88 38.54 -13.37
C LYS A 227 22.28 37.91 -12.05
N LEU A 228 22.26 38.68 -10.94
CA LEU A 228 22.50 38.15 -9.60
C LEU A 228 21.50 37.05 -9.23
N PHE A 229 20.21 37.22 -9.52
CA PHE A 229 19.21 36.19 -9.24
C PHE A 229 19.45 34.91 -10.05
N ILE A 230 19.82 35.03 -11.33
CA ILE A 230 20.22 33.89 -12.17
C ILE A 230 21.45 33.18 -11.56
N ASP A 231 22.45 33.93 -11.12
CA ASP A 231 23.68 33.37 -10.55
C ASP A 231 23.43 32.69 -9.20
N LEU A 232 22.59 33.28 -8.34
CA LEU A 232 22.15 32.64 -7.11
C LEU A 232 21.39 31.35 -7.39
N TYR A 233 20.52 31.34 -8.41
CA TYR A 233 19.77 30.15 -8.79
C TYR A 233 20.69 29.04 -9.30
N ASN A 234 21.64 29.38 -10.16
CA ASN A 234 22.66 28.46 -10.67
C ASN A 234 23.52 27.89 -9.54
N ILE A 235 23.95 28.70 -8.56
CA ILE A 235 24.70 28.19 -7.41
C ILE A 235 23.85 27.21 -6.60
N VAL A 236 22.64 27.61 -6.18
CA VAL A 236 21.80 26.82 -5.28
C VAL A 236 21.34 25.50 -5.93
N ASN A 237 21.25 25.46 -7.26
CA ASN A 237 20.84 24.28 -8.01
C ASN A 237 21.98 23.63 -8.80
N ILE A 238 23.25 23.93 -8.49
CA ILE A 238 24.40 23.39 -9.24
C ILE A 238 24.42 21.85 -9.28
N SER A 239 23.93 21.21 -8.21
CA SER A 239 23.81 19.75 -8.10
C SER A 239 22.79 19.13 -9.04
N LYS A 240 21.94 19.93 -9.70
CA LYS A 240 20.91 19.47 -10.64
C LYS A 240 21.38 19.56 -12.10
N VAL A 241 22.62 19.94 -12.34
CA VAL A 241 23.19 20.01 -13.69
C VAL A 241 23.55 18.60 -14.15
N GLU A 242 22.94 18.14 -15.24
CA GLU A 242 23.05 16.76 -15.75
C GLU A 242 24.51 16.35 -16.03
N ASP A 243 25.30 17.22 -16.66
CA ASP A 243 26.69 16.95 -17.04
C ASP A 243 27.74 17.58 -16.09
N TYR A 244 27.41 17.77 -14.81
CA TYR A 244 28.38 18.28 -13.83
C TYR A 244 29.60 17.35 -13.71
N PRO A 245 30.85 17.85 -13.62
CA PRO A 245 31.29 19.25 -13.56
C PRO A 245 31.64 19.86 -14.94
N THR A 246 31.40 19.15 -16.04
CA THR A 246 31.75 19.65 -17.39
C THR A 246 30.85 20.80 -17.83
N GLN A 247 29.58 20.75 -17.43
CA GLN A 247 28.66 21.88 -17.39
C GLN A 247 28.42 22.29 -15.93
N THR A 248 28.18 23.57 -15.69
CA THR A 248 27.95 24.11 -14.33
C THR A 248 26.77 25.07 -14.25
N LEU A 249 26.24 25.53 -15.39
CA LEU A 249 25.12 26.45 -15.46
C LEU A 249 23.83 25.69 -15.77
N LEU A 250 22.83 25.83 -14.91
CA LEU A 250 21.48 25.31 -15.15
C LEU A 250 20.70 26.26 -16.05
N LEU A 251 20.63 27.54 -15.68
CA LEU A 251 20.16 28.63 -16.53
C LEU A 251 21.31 29.17 -17.38
N GLN A 252 21.15 29.08 -18.70
CA GLN A 252 22.18 29.37 -19.69
C GLN A 252 21.74 30.48 -20.65
N GLU A 253 22.64 31.42 -20.93
CA GLU A 253 22.46 32.41 -21.99
C GLU A 253 22.43 31.72 -23.36
N GLY A 254 21.51 32.13 -24.23
CA GLY A 254 21.31 31.55 -25.56
C GLY A 254 20.35 30.36 -25.60
N THR A 255 19.93 29.85 -24.44
CA THR A 255 18.94 28.78 -24.29
C THR A 255 17.75 29.28 -23.46
N HIS A 256 18.00 29.63 -22.20
CA HIS A 256 16.96 29.96 -21.22
C HIS A 256 16.65 31.46 -21.17
N TYR A 257 17.64 32.28 -21.52
CA TYR A 257 17.50 33.72 -21.62
C TYR A 257 18.48 34.29 -22.66
N ASN A 258 18.17 35.47 -23.18
CA ASN A 258 18.99 36.17 -24.16
C ASN A 258 19.25 37.63 -23.75
N LEU A 259 20.34 38.21 -24.26
CA LEU A 259 20.63 39.63 -24.13
C LEU A 259 20.05 40.42 -25.31
N ALA A 260 18.94 41.13 -25.07
CA ALA A 260 18.32 42.01 -26.06
C ALA A 260 18.52 43.48 -25.66
N ASN A 261 19.28 44.24 -26.46
CA ASN A 261 19.61 45.65 -26.19
C ASN A 261 20.22 45.90 -24.80
N GLY A 262 20.98 44.93 -24.28
CA GLY A 262 21.59 45.00 -22.95
C GLY A 262 20.69 44.59 -21.79
N ASN A 263 19.42 44.22 -22.06
CA ASN A 263 18.49 43.67 -21.07
C ASN A 263 18.41 42.15 -21.18
N ILE A 264 18.24 41.48 -20.05
CA ILE A 264 17.97 40.03 -20.00
C ILE A 264 16.49 39.83 -20.34
N VAL A 265 16.21 38.93 -21.29
CA VAL A 265 14.86 38.49 -21.66
C VAL A 265 14.78 36.98 -21.52
N PHE A 266 13.84 36.49 -20.72
CA PHE A 266 13.63 35.05 -20.51
C PHE A 266 12.83 34.43 -21.66
N ASP A 267 13.21 33.21 -22.05
CA ASP A 267 12.41 32.39 -22.96
C ASP A 267 11.51 31.47 -22.12
N LEU A 268 10.25 31.88 -21.93
CA LEU A 268 9.31 31.17 -21.04
C LEU A 268 9.01 29.74 -21.49
N GLU A 269 9.18 29.43 -22.79
CA GLU A 269 8.99 28.07 -23.31
C GLU A 269 10.16 27.15 -22.93
N GLU A 270 11.34 27.71 -22.65
CA GLU A 270 12.57 26.96 -22.33
C GLU A 270 12.94 27.03 -20.83
N VAL A 271 12.19 27.76 -19.99
CA VAL A 271 12.43 27.87 -18.53
C VAL A 271 11.38 27.21 -17.66
N ASP A 272 10.98 26.00 -18.02
CA ASP A 272 9.98 25.23 -17.26
C ASP A 272 10.42 24.97 -15.80
N MET A 273 11.74 24.94 -15.51
CA MET A 273 12.26 24.84 -14.13
C MET A 273 12.04 26.09 -13.26
N LEU A 274 11.66 27.22 -13.87
CA LEU A 274 11.27 28.45 -13.19
C LEU A 274 9.74 28.61 -13.11
N HIS A 275 8.99 27.68 -13.69
CA HIS A 275 7.54 27.65 -13.62
C HIS A 275 7.08 26.95 -12.34
N TYR A 276 6.24 27.64 -11.57
CA TYR A 276 5.66 27.13 -10.34
C TYR A 276 4.15 27.23 -10.39
N THR A 277 3.47 26.09 -10.30
CA THR A 277 2.04 26.05 -9.97
C THR A 277 1.80 26.64 -8.57
N ASN A 278 0.59 27.15 -8.32
CA ASN A 278 0.24 27.66 -6.99
C ASN A 278 0.49 26.65 -5.86
N ARG A 279 0.22 25.37 -6.13
CA ARG A 279 0.44 24.28 -5.17
C ARG A 279 1.92 24.11 -4.85
N GLN A 280 2.79 24.10 -5.87
CA GLN A 280 4.23 23.96 -5.68
C GLN A 280 4.80 25.13 -4.86
N ILE A 281 4.47 26.37 -5.21
CA ILE A 281 5.00 27.53 -4.49
C ILE A 281 4.44 27.65 -3.05
N THR A 282 3.18 27.29 -2.83
CA THR A 282 2.57 27.27 -1.50
C THR A 282 3.18 26.17 -0.61
N SER A 283 3.42 25.00 -1.18
CA SER A 283 4.08 23.88 -0.50
C SER A 283 5.54 24.21 -0.16
N TYR A 284 6.19 24.98 -1.04
CA TYR A 284 7.51 25.51 -0.79
C TYR A 284 7.50 26.48 0.41
N GLU A 285 6.70 27.55 0.33
CA GLU A 285 6.41 28.50 1.42
C GLU A 285 5.25 29.44 1.05
N SER A 286 4.12 29.33 1.75
CA SER A 286 2.92 30.16 1.52
C SER A 286 3.15 31.67 1.57
N GLY A 287 4.16 32.13 2.32
CA GLY A 287 4.53 33.55 2.37
C GLY A 287 5.14 34.07 1.07
N ILE A 288 5.72 33.19 0.23
CA ILE A 288 6.28 33.55 -1.08
C ILE A 288 5.17 33.77 -2.10
N GLU A 289 4.19 32.86 -2.16
CA GLU A 289 3.01 32.99 -3.03
C GLU A 289 2.30 34.34 -2.82
N LYS A 290 2.01 34.68 -1.56
CA LYS A 290 1.37 35.95 -1.19
C LYS A 290 2.17 37.16 -1.65
N ALA A 291 3.51 37.06 -1.62
CA ALA A 291 4.37 38.14 -2.05
C ALA A 291 4.38 38.28 -3.58
N LEU A 292 4.52 37.16 -4.32
CA LEU A 292 4.50 37.14 -5.78
C LEU A 292 3.19 37.69 -6.37
N ASN A 293 2.06 37.45 -5.71
CA ASN A 293 0.76 38.00 -6.12
C ASN A 293 0.71 39.55 -6.03
N THR A 294 1.55 40.16 -5.19
CA THR A 294 1.64 41.63 -5.02
C THR A 294 2.81 42.27 -5.76
N MET A 295 3.68 41.46 -6.38
CA MET A 295 4.85 41.93 -7.12
C MET A 295 4.50 42.24 -8.57
N ASP A 296 5.19 43.23 -9.13
CA ASP A 296 5.15 43.55 -10.55
C ASP A 296 5.85 42.42 -11.33
N ASN A 297 5.45 42.18 -12.58
CA ASN A 297 6.26 41.40 -13.52
C ASN A 297 7.55 42.16 -13.82
N TYR A 298 8.63 41.45 -14.15
CA TYR A 298 9.97 42.04 -14.31
C TYR A 298 10.01 43.20 -15.33
N ASP A 299 9.25 43.09 -16.43
CA ASP A 299 9.21 44.11 -17.49
C ASP A 299 8.17 45.22 -17.25
N GLU A 300 7.39 45.15 -16.18
CA GLU A 300 6.24 46.04 -15.93
C GLU A 300 6.47 47.07 -14.82
N GLY A 301 7.46 46.87 -13.93
CA GLY A 301 7.63 47.72 -12.75
C GLY A 301 9.00 47.71 -12.08
N ASP A 302 9.04 48.23 -10.85
CA ASP A 302 10.25 48.33 -10.00
C ASP A 302 10.20 47.35 -8.81
N ASN A 303 9.03 46.79 -8.50
CA ASN A 303 8.79 45.90 -7.36
C ASN A 303 8.67 44.42 -7.80
N PHE A 304 9.55 43.99 -8.70
CA PHE A 304 9.55 42.62 -9.24
C PHE A 304 10.47 41.65 -8.48
N TYR A 305 11.20 42.11 -7.46
CA TYR A 305 12.12 41.26 -6.69
C TYR A 305 12.20 41.65 -5.21
N THR A 306 12.68 40.74 -4.37
CA THR A 306 12.96 41.02 -2.96
C THR A 306 14.27 41.79 -2.78
N LYS A 307 14.19 43.04 -2.29
CA LYS A 307 15.38 43.87 -1.97
C LYS A 307 16.17 43.38 -0.74
N THR A 308 15.47 42.76 0.21
CA THR A 308 15.99 42.14 1.43
C THR A 308 15.52 40.69 1.49
N PRO A 309 16.27 39.78 2.13
CA PRO A 309 15.82 38.40 2.30
C PRO A 309 14.54 38.33 3.13
N ARG A 310 13.64 37.44 2.74
CA ARG A 310 12.45 37.09 3.52
C ARG A 310 12.80 35.93 4.44
N ILE A 311 12.45 36.10 5.71
CA ILE A 311 12.76 35.12 6.76
C ILE A 311 11.52 34.29 7.01
N PHE A 312 11.66 32.99 6.85
CA PHE A 312 10.59 32.01 7.07
C PHE A 312 11.02 30.98 8.13
N ARG A 313 10.06 30.17 8.60
CA ARG A 313 10.28 29.07 9.55
C ARG A 313 11.11 29.47 10.79
N ASN A 314 10.75 30.59 11.42
CA ASN A 314 11.44 31.12 12.61
C ASN A 314 12.96 31.31 12.45
N GLY A 315 13.43 31.71 11.26
CA GLY A 315 14.85 31.93 11.01
C GLY A 315 15.61 30.71 10.50
N ALA A 316 14.92 29.61 10.20
CA ALA A 316 15.52 28.43 9.57
C ALA A 316 15.56 28.52 8.04
N ARG A 317 15.01 29.58 7.43
CA ARG A 317 15.04 29.79 5.98
C ARG A 317 15.10 31.28 5.63
N TYR A 318 16.04 31.61 4.76
CA TYR A 318 16.26 32.95 4.20
C TYR A 318 16.08 32.87 2.69
N SER A 319 14.98 33.43 2.18
CA SER A 319 14.63 33.34 0.77
C SER A 319 14.73 34.69 0.08
N MET A 320 15.20 34.67 -1.16
CA MET A 320 15.08 35.77 -2.09
C MET A 320 14.30 35.29 -3.31
N PHE A 321 13.47 36.15 -3.88
CA PHE A 321 12.72 35.81 -5.08
C PHE A 321 12.54 36.99 -6.03
N LEU A 322 12.44 36.66 -7.31
CA LEU A 322 12.21 37.56 -8.43
C LEU A 322 11.05 37.00 -9.25
N LYS A 323 10.04 37.83 -9.53
CA LYS A 323 8.90 37.49 -10.40
C LYS A 323 9.25 37.85 -11.84
N ILE A 324 9.22 36.86 -12.71
CA ILE A 324 9.41 37.03 -14.15
C ILE A 324 8.04 37.37 -14.75
N ASP A 325 7.11 36.43 -14.65
CA ASP A 325 5.74 36.55 -15.17
C ASP A 325 4.74 35.67 -14.36
N HIS A 326 3.47 35.64 -14.76
CA HIS A 326 2.45 34.76 -14.18
C HIS A 326 1.42 34.31 -15.23
N ILE A 327 0.87 33.12 -15.02
CA ILE A 327 -0.30 32.63 -15.73
C ILE A 327 -1.51 32.90 -14.86
N LYS A 328 -2.44 33.68 -15.41
CA LYS A 328 -3.72 33.99 -14.76
C LYS A 328 -4.85 33.35 -15.54
N TYR A 329 -5.67 32.57 -14.85
CA TYR A 329 -6.84 31.95 -15.44
C TYR A 329 -7.99 32.95 -15.56
N ASP A 330 -8.68 32.95 -16.70
CA ASP A 330 -9.95 33.67 -16.87
C ASP A 330 -11.14 32.77 -16.56
N PHE A 331 -12.06 33.27 -15.73
CA PHE A 331 -13.24 32.52 -15.34
C PHE A 331 -14.13 32.17 -16.54
N ASN A 332 -14.29 33.06 -17.52
CA ASN A 332 -15.18 32.83 -18.65
C ASN A 332 -14.62 31.74 -19.58
N GLU A 333 -13.30 31.64 -19.69
CA GLU A 333 -12.63 30.58 -20.47
C GLU A 333 -12.70 29.21 -19.77
N LYS A 334 -12.86 29.20 -18.44
CA LYS A 334 -12.91 27.98 -17.62
C LYS A 334 -14.30 27.62 -17.11
N GLU A 335 -15.33 28.40 -17.41
CA GLU A 335 -16.67 28.21 -16.86
C GLU A 335 -17.25 26.82 -17.19
N GLU A 336 -17.06 26.34 -18.42
CA GLU A 336 -17.53 25.02 -18.86
C GLU A 336 -16.82 23.88 -18.12
N GLU A 337 -15.49 23.96 -17.99
CA GLU A 337 -14.67 22.99 -17.23
C GLU A 337 -15.09 22.94 -15.76
N VAL A 338 -15.36 24.09 -15.13
CA VAL A 338 -15.88 24.19 -13.76
C VAL A 338 -17.25 23.53 -13.64
N ARG A 339 -18.15 23.76 -14.60
CA ARG A 339 -19.49 23.15 -14.62
C ARG A 339 -19.42 21.63 -14.77
N GLU A 340 -18.55 21.13 -15.64
CA GLU A 340 -18.33 19.68 -15.79
C GLU A 340 -17.81 19.05 -14.51
N ALA A 341 -16.82 19.68 -13.86
CA ALA A 341 -16.25 19.18 -12.62
C ALA A 341 -17.27 19.16 -11.48
N LEU A 342 -18.06 20.22 -11.32
CA LEU A 342 -19.13 20.26 -10.33
C LEU A 342 -20.25 19.25 -10.63
N THR A 343 -20.54 18.99 -11.90
CA THR A 343 -21.48 17.95 -12.32
C THR A 343 -20.96 16.57 -11.93
N LYS A 344 -19.68 16.26 -12.19
CA LYS A 344 -19.03 15.02 -11.75
C LYS A 344 -19.06 14.87 -10.22
N GLN A 345 -18.90 15.95 -9.45
CA GLN A 345 -19.02 15.91 -7.98
C GLN A 345 -20.42 15.54 -7.49
N ARG A 346 -21.48 15.88 -8.24
CA ARG A 346 -22.86 15.47 -7.94
C ARG A 346 -23.15 14.02 -8.36
N LEU A 347 -22.36 13.44 -9.28
CA LEU A 347 -22.45 12.05 -9.75
C LEU A 347 -21.85 11.06 -8.73
N THR A 348 -22.42 11.03 -7.52
CA THR A 348 -21.95 10.18 -6.41
C THR A 348 -22.44 8.74 -6.55
N SER A 349 -21.77 7.75 -5.91
CA SER A 349 -22.22 6.36 -5.90
C SER A 349 -23.66 6.16 -5.39
N PRO A 350 -24.14 6.89 -4.35
CA PRO A 350 -25.55 6.86 -3.98
C PRO A 350 -26.50 7.35 -5.09
N PHE A 351 -26.12 8.40 -5.82
CA PHE A 351 -26.91 8.90 -6.95
C PHE A 351 -26.97 7.88 -8.08
N ILE A 352 -25.82 7.32 -8.49
CA ILE A 352 -25.74 6.28 -9.53
C ILE A 352 -26.62 5.08 -9.15
N ASN A 353 -26.49 4.57 -7.92
CA ASN A 353 -27.31 3.44 -7.44
C ASN A 353 -28.81 3.77 -7.40
N THR A 354 -29.17 5.00 -7.04
CA THR A 354 -30.57 5.46 -7.04
C THR A 354 -31.16 5.46 -8.45
N GLU A 355 -30.47 6.04 -9.43
CA GLU A 355 -30.97 6.12 -10.81
C GLU A 355 -31.02 4.74 -11.48
N ILE A 356 -30.03 3.88 -11.26
CA ILE A 356 -30.09 2.48 -11.75
C ILE A 356 -31.23 1.71 -11.07
N GLY A 357 -31.46 1.92 -9.76
CA GLY A 357 -32.61 1.34 -9.06
C GLY A 357 -33.95 1.76 -9.68
N LYS A 358 -34.10 3.04 -10.03
CA LYS A 358 -35.27 3.56 -10.76
C LYS A 358 -35.39 2.96 -12.15
N LEU A 359 -34.28 2.77 -12.88
CA LEU A 359 -34.27 2.14 -14.20
C LEU A 359 -34.84 0.71 -14.15
N ARG A 360 -34.48 -0.08 -13.13
CA ARG A 360 -35.03 -1.42 -12.92
C ARG A 360 -36.54 -1.39 -12.74
N ILE A 361 -37.05 -0.47 -11.92
CA ILE A 361 -38.49 -0.31 -11.67
C ILE A 361 -39.23 0.13 -12.93
N ALA A 362 -38.66 1.07 -13.69
CA ALA A 362 -39.23 1.54 -14.95
C ALA A 362 -39.35 0.41 -16.00
N ASN A 363 -38.53 -0.63 -15.88
CA ASN A 363 -38.58 -1.85 -16.70
C ASN A 363 -39.32 -3.01 -16.00
N ASN A 364 -40.30 -2.69 -15.14
CA ASN A 364 -41.20 -3.64 -14.50
C ASN A 364 -40.50 -4.81 -13.76
N LEU A 365 -39.42 -4.51 -13.02
CA LEU A 365 -38.73 -5.52 -12.22
C LEU A 365 -39.68 -6.25 -11.26
N VAL A 366 -39.71 -7.58 -11.34
CA VAL A 366 -40.36 -8.49 -10.38
C VAL A 366 -39.35 -9.52 -9.91
N VAL A 367 -39.14 -9.65 -8.60
CA VAL A 367 -38.24 -10.65 -7.99
C VAL A 367 -39.07 -11.68 -7.23
N TYR A 368 -38.95 -12.95 -7.62
CA TYR A 368 -39.76 -14.06 -7.13
C TYR A 368 -39.09 -14.87 -6.01
N ASP A 369 -37.75 -14.80 -5.87
CA ASP A 369 -37.06 -15.36 -4.71
C ASP A 369 -37.20 -14.40 -3.53
N ARG A 370 -37.76 -14.92 -2.42
CA ARG A 370 -38.10 -14.09 -1.27
C ARG A 370 -36.87 -13.46 -0.62
N ASP A 371 -35.79 -14.22 -0.48
CA ASP A 371 -34.62 -13.77 0.28
C ASP A 371 -33.86 -12.71 -0.53
N ILE A 372 -33.75 -12.90 -1.86
CA ILE A 372 -33.21 -11.87 -2.78
C ILE A 372 -34.13 -10.64 -2.87
N ASN A 373 -35.45 -10.81 -2.89
CA ASN A 373 -36.39 -9.69 -2.93
C ASN A 373 -36.24 -8.78 -1.71
N LEU A 374 -36.00 -9.33 -0.52
CA LEU A 374 -35.75 -8.53 0.69
C LEU A 374 -34.56 -7.59 0.50
N SER A 375 -33.46 -8.08 -0.08
CA SER A 375 -32.28 -7.23 -0.37
C SER A 375 -32.59 -6.10 -1.36
N PHE A 376 -33.46 -6.33 -2.36
CA PHE A 376 -33.93 -5.25 -3.25
C PHE A 376 -34.83 -4.24 -2.51
N GLU A 377 -35.69 -4.68 -1.60
CA GLU A 377 -36.54 -3.79 -0.78
C GLU A 377 -35.71 -2.96 0.20
N GLU A 378 -34.68 -3.54 0.80
CA GLU A 378 -33.73 -2.86 1.69
C GLU A 378 -32.87 -1.83 0.95
N GLU A 379 -32.35 -2.18 -0.24
CA GLU A 379 -31.64 -1.24 -1.12
C GLU A 379 -32.54 -0.05 -1.47
N ALA A 380 -33.78 -0.32 -1.88
CA ALA A 380 -34.76 0.71 -2.23
C ALA A 380 -35.06 1.64 -1.06
N SER A 381 -35.25 1.09 0.14
CA SER A 381 -35.45 1.86 1.36
C SER A 381 -34.23 2.72 1.71
N THR A 382 -33.02 2.19 1.50
CA THR A 382 -31.76 2.88 1.80
C THR A 382 -31.54 4.07 0.86
N PHE A 383 -31.84 3.91 -0.43
CA PHE A 383 -31.66 4.95 -1.45
C PHE A 383 -32.93 5.80 -1.70
N GLY A 384 -34.02 5.58 -0.96
CA GLY A 384 -35.20 6.45 -0.96
C GLY A 384 -36.11 6.31 -2.18
N TYR A 385 -36.11 5.16 -2.87
CA TYR A 385 -37.05 4.85 -3.95
C TYR A 385 -38.02 3.71 -3.57
N SER A 386 -39.14 3.59 -4.27
CA SER A 386 -40.21 2.64 -3.90
C SER A 386 -40.12 1.33 -4.69
N TYR A 387 -39.74 0.24 -4.02
CA TYR A 387 -39.82 -1.11 -4.56
C TYR A 387 -40.41 -2.06 -3.51
N LYS A 388 -41.50 -2.76 -3.86
CA LYS A 388 -42.07 -3.86 -3.08
C LYS A 388 -42.77 -4.83 -3.99
N ASN A 389 -42.55 -6.12 -3.79
CA ASN A 389 -43.28 -7.15 -4.51
C ASN A 389 -43.46 -8.41 -3.64
N LYS A 390 -44.51 -9.18 -3.90
CA LYS A 390 -44.81 -10.44 -3.18
C LYS A 390 -45.05 -11.60 -4.14
N ALA A 391 -44.60 -11.46 -5.38
CA ALA A 391 -44.76 -12.48 -6.40
C ALA A 391 -43.92 -13.71 -6.04
N THR A 392 -44.39 -14.89 -6.41
CA THR A 392 -43.65 -16.13 -6.20
C THR A 392 -43.69 -16.96 -7.46
N HIS A 393 -42.62 -17.71 -7.71
CA HIS A 393 -42.50 -18.57 -8.88
C HIS A 393 -41.58 -19.75 -8.56
N LYS A 394 -41.77 -20.89 -9.25
CA LYS A 394 -41.00 -22.12 -8.98
C LYS A 394 -39.62 -22.16 -9.62
N VAL A 395 -39.43 -21.41 -10.70
CA VAL A 395 -38.23 -21.46 -11.56
C VAL A 395 -37.60 -20.08 -11.77
N LEU A 396 -38.38 -19.12 -12.25
CA LEU A 396 -37.96 -17.71 -12.34
C LEU A 396 -37.58 -17.11 -10.98
N VAL A 397 -36.40 -16.50 -10.92
CA VAL A 397 -35.90 -15.70 -9.80
C VAL A 397 -36.24 -14.23 -9.98
N ALA A 398 -36.17 -13.71 -11.21
CA ALA A 398 -36.58 -12.34 -11.52
C ALA A 398 -37.09 -12.20 -12.95
N LYS A 399 -37.72 -11.06 -13.24
CA LYS A 399 -38.17 -10.65 -14.56
C LYS A 399 -38.10 -9.14 -14.71
N THR A 400 -37.76 -8.67 -15.89
CA THR A 400 -37.95 -7.29 -16.37
C THR A 400 -38.71 -7.31 -17.71
N ASP A 401 -38.99 -6.15 -18.30
CA ASP A 401 -39.52 -6.04 -19.66
C ASP A 401 -38.56 -6.57 -20.73
N VAL A 402 -37.27 -6.63 -20.41
CA VAL A 402 -36.20 -7.07 -21.32
C VAL A 402 -36.02 -8.57 -21.28
N LYS A 403 -36.04 -9.18 -20.08
CA LYS A 403 -35.65 -10.59 -19.91
C LYS A 403 -36.22 -11.23 -18.65
N GLU A 404 -36.40 -12.54 -18.70
CA GLU A 404 -36.73 -13.40 -17.56
C GLU A 404 -35.47 -14.15 -17.10
N TYR A 405 -35.25 -14.25 -15.79
CA TYR A 405 -34.08 -14.88 -15.18
C TYR A 405 -34.51 -16.09 -14.36
N THR A 406 -34.04 -17.28 -14.74
CA THR A 406 -34.30 -18.53 -14.03
C THR A 406 -33.30 -18.76 -12.90
N ALA A 407 -33.62 -19.69 -11.99
CA ALA A 407 -32.66 -20.16 -10.99
C ALA A 407 -31.41 -20.79 -11.62
N ASP A 408 -31.53 -21.45 -12.77
CA ASP A 408 -30.39 -22.01 -13.50
C ASP A 408 -29.51 -20.91 -14.10
N ASP A 409 -30.10 -19.83 -14.65
CA ASP A 409 -29.34 -18.68 -15.15
C ASP A 409 -28.53 -18.03 -14.03
N LEU A 410 -29.18 -17.79 -12.88
CA LEU A 410 -28.51 -17.23 -11.71
C LEU A 410 -27.41 -18.17 -11.20
N PHE A 411 -27.70 -19.48 -11.10
CA PHE A 411 -26.70 -20.46 -10.66
C PHE A 411 -25.49 -20.47 -11.58
N LYS A 412 -25.68 -20.48 -12.90
CA LYS A 412 -24.58 -20.45 -13.87
C LYS A 412 -23.65 -19.25 -13.67
N ILE A 413 -24.22 -18.06 -13.48
CA ILE A 413 -23.44 -16.84 -13.30
C ILE A 413 -22.70 -16.84 -11.95
N MET A 414 -23.40 -17.20 -10.87
CA MET A 414 -22.74 -17.31 -9.55
C MET A 414 -21.65 -18.40 -9.55
N ASN A 415 -21.90 -19.52 -10.24
CA ASN A 415 -20.98 -20.65 -10.29
C ASN A 415 -19.72 -20.34 -11.10
N ARG A 416 -19.87 -19.61 -12.22
CA ARG A 416 -18.75 -19.12 -13.01
C ARG A 416 -17.79 -18.27 -12.18
N ASN A 417 -18.32 -17.39 -11.33
CA ASN A 417 -17.50 -16.47 -10.55
C ASN A 417 -17.03 -17.08 -9.22
N TYR A 418 -17.95 -17.64 -8.43
CA TYR A 418 -17.68 -18.02 -7.03
C TYR A 418 -17.81 -19.53 -6.77
N GLY A 419 -18.08 -20.32 -7.81
CA GLY A 419 -18.27 -21.76 -7.70
C GLY A 419 -17.03 -22.51 -7.20
N ILE A 420 -15.83 -22.06 -7.60
CA ILE A 420 -14.55 -22.65 -7.16
C ILE A 420 -14.35 -22.49 -5.66
N SER A 421 -14.49 -21.27 -5.13
CA SER A 421 -14.26 -21.00 -3.70
C SER A 421 -15.31 -21.69 -2.81
N SER A 422 -16.56 -21.75 -3.25
CA SER A 422 -17.62 -22.53 -2.59
C SER A 422 -17.34 -24.02 -2.63
N ALA A 423 -16.89 -24.56 -3.76
CA ALA A 423 -16.52 -25.96 -3.92
C ALA A 423 -15.35 -26.37 -3.01
N ILE A 424 -14.30 -25.55 -2.92
CA ILE A 424 -13.16 -25.77 -2.02
C ILE A 424 -13.62 -25.78 -0.56
N SER A 425 -14.44 -24.80 -0.16
CA SER A 425 -14.95 -24.71 1.21
C SER A 425 -15.79 -25.94 1.60
N GLU A 426 -16.64 -26.41 0.69
CA GLU A 426 -17.44 -27.62 0.92
C GLU A 426 -16.62 -28.90 0.88
N LEU A 427 -15.59 -28.97 0.04
CA LEU A 427 -14.64 -30.09 0.06
C LEU A 427 -13.88 -30.14 1.38
N GLU A 428 -13.40 -29.01 1.88
CA GLU A 428 -12.77 -28.92 3.19
C GLU A 428 -13.73 -29.42 4.29
N PHE A 429 -14.95 -28.89 4.32
CA PHE A 429 -15.98 -29.30 5.27
C PHE A 429 -16.23 -30.80 5.24
N ASN A 430 -16.46 -31.36 4.05
CA ASN A 430 -16.74 -32.78 3.88
C ASN A 430 -15.52 -33.64 4.23
N ARG A 431 -14.29 -33.21 3.94
CA ARG A 431 -13.07 -33.94 4.34
C ARG A 431 -12.98 -34.05 5.86
N PHE A 432 -13.14 -32.94 6.57
CA PHE A 432 -13.06 -32.95 8.04
C PHE A 432 -14.21 -33.70 8.71
N VAL A 433 -15.40 -33.78 8.10
CA VAL A 433 -16.57 -34.45 8.69
C VAL A 433 -16.68 -35.92 8.27
N ASP A 434 -16.38 -36.27 7.02
CA ASP A 434 -16.63 -37.62 6.49
C ASP A 434 -15.39 -38.52 6.48
N ASN A 435 -14.17 -37.98 6.58
CA ASN A 435 -12.95 -38.78 6.66
C ASN A 435 -12.71 -39.23 8.10
N LEU A 436 -12.82 -40.53 8.40
CA LEU A 436 -12.63 -41.05 9.76
C LEU A 436 -11.18 -41.01 10.26
N ASP A 437 -10.20 -40.78 9.37
CA ASP A 437 -8.83 -40.49 9.79
C ASP A 437 -8.68 -39.08 10.38
N LEU A 438 -9.65 -38.19 10.09
CA LEU A 438 -9.73 -36.83 10.65
C LEU A 438 -10.84 -36.73 11.72
N ASN A 439 -12.03 -37.24 11.43
CA ASN A 439 -13.19 -37.26 12.33
C ASN A 439 -13.19 -38.48 13.24
N TYR A 440 -12.75 -38.27 14.47
CA TYR A 440 -12.78 -39.27 15.53
C TYR A 440 -13.96 -39.07 16.50
N ILE A 441 -14.93 -38.19 16.20
CA ILE A 441 -16.04 -37.82 17.11
C ILE A 441 -17.33 -38.59 16.77
N TYR A 442 -17.80 -38.53 15.53
CA TYR A 442 -19.09 -39.08 15.13
C TYR A 442 -19.14 -39.49 13.65
N ASP A 443 -19.47 -40.75 13.36
CA ASP A 443 -19.69 -41.23 11.98
C ASP A 443 -21.12 -40.89 11.54
N PHE A 444 -21.28 -39.84 10.73
CA PHE A 444 -22.59 -39.42 10.22
C PHE A 444 -23.22 -40.38 9.21
N LYS A 445 -22.43 -41.26 8.56
CA LYS A 445 -22.93 -42.24 7.59
C LYS A 445 -23.54 -43.44 8.31
N LYS A 446 -22.87 -43.95 9.35
CA LYS A 446 -23.36 -45.07 10.17
C LYS A 446 -24.20 -44.66 11.37
N LYS A 447 -24.18 -43.37 11.71
CA LYS A 447 -24.82 -42.78 12.91
C LYS A 447 -24.24 -43.35 14.21
N GLU A 448 -22.92 -43.50 14.25
CA GLU A 448 -22.17 -44.09 15.37
C GLU A 448 -21.34 -43.04 16.10
N ILE A 449 -21.40 -43.04 17.44
CA ILE A 449 -20.56 -42.18 18.28
C ILE A 449 -19.19 -42.82 18.42
N LEU A 450 -18.14 -42.09 18.03
CA LEU A 450 -16.75 -42.55 18.09
C LEU A 450 -16.06 -42.07 19.38
N ASP A 451 -16.36 -40.84 19.83
CA ASP A 451 -15.96 -40.30 21.14
C ASP A 451 -17.18 -39.77 21.90
N ALA A 452 -17.62 -40.54 22.90
CA ALA A 452 -18.80 -40.22 23.70
C ALA A 452 -18.64 -38.91 24.51
N SER A 453 -17.44 -38.62 24.99
CA SER A 453 -17.18 -37.44 25.81
C SER A 453 -17.26 -36.17 24.97
N ARG A 454 -16.66 -36.18 23.78
CA ARG A 454 -16.69 -35.06 22.84
C ARG A 454 -18.07 -34.84 22.24
N TRP A 455 -18.75 -35.92 21.87
CA TRP A 455 -20.12 -35.83 21.37
C TRP A 455 -21.07 -35.23 22.42
N GLN A 456 -20.89 -35.57 23.71
CA GLN A 456 -21.66 -34.96 24.79
C GLN A 456 -21.40 -33.44 24.91
N ILE A 457 -20.15 -33.00 24.75
CA ILE A 457 -19.81 -31.55 24.76
C ILE A 457 -20.53 -30.84 23.61
N ILE A 458 -20.44 -31.35 22.38
CA ILE A 458 -21.08 -30.75 21.20
C ILE A 458 -22.60 -30.65 21.38
N THR A 459 -23.24 -31.75 21.76
CA THR A 459 -24.70 -31.78 21.95
C THR A 459 -25.15 -30.89 23.12
N GLN A 460 -24.31 -30.69 24.15
CA GLN A 460 -24.59 -29.74 25.21
C GLN A 460 -24.45 -28.29 24.71
N SER A 461 -23.41 -27.96 23.95
CA SER A 461 -23.24 -26.64 23.35
C SER A 461 -24.44 -26.25 22.47
N ILE A 462 -24.96 -27.17 21.67
CA ILE A 462 -26.17 -26.90 20.86
C ILE A 462 -27.41 -26.65 21.74
N LYS A 463 -27.55 -27.37 22.86
CA LYS A 463 -28.65 -27.14 23.82
C LYS A 463 -28.53 -25.78 24.48
N ASP A 464 -27.32 -25.39 24.87
CA ASP A 464 -27.03 -24.10 25.50
C ASP A 464 -27.30 -22.97 24.50
N GLU A 465 -26.86 -23.12 23.25
CA GLU A 465 -27.12 -22.19 22.15
C GLU A 465 -28.63 -21.99 21.90
N LYS A 466 -29.38 -23.09 21.87
CA LYS A 466 -30.84 -23.06 21.75
C LYS A 466 -31.52 -22.42 22.95
N ALA A 467 -30.99 -22.60 24.15
CA ALA A 467 -31.47 -21.91 25.34
C ALA A 467 -31.16 -20.41 25.27
N ASN A 468 -29.98 -20.04 24.80
CA ASN A 468 -29.57 -18.64 24.64
C ASN A 468 -30.49 -17.90 23.67
N PHE A 469 -30.72 -18.48 22.49
CA PHE A 469 -31.67 -17.96 21.51
C PHE A 469 -33.08 -17.81 22.08
N LYS A 470 -33.60 -18.83 22.78
CA LYS A 470 -34.94 -18.76 23.42
C LYS A 470 -35.05 -17.67 24.49
N ASN A 471 -33.94 -17.31 25.12
CA ASN A 471 -33.85 -16.26 26.13
C ASN A 471 -33.60 -14.86 25.53
N ASN A 472 -33.73 -14.68 24.19
CA ASN A 472 -33.51 -13.43 23.48
C ASN A 472 -32.09 -12.83 23.65
N LEU A 473 -31.07 -13.67 23.86
CA LEU A 473 -29.69 -13.17 23.96
C LEU A 473 -29.15 -12.57 22.66
N TYR A 474 -29.80 -12.82 21.52
CA TYR A 474 -29.41 -12.31 20.20
C TYR A 474 -30.38 -11.26 19.62
N GLU A 475 -31.26 -10.70 20.46
CA GLU A 475 -32.30 -9.76 20.01
C GLU A 475 -31.71 -8.43 19.54
N GLU A 476 -30.65 -7.93 20.18
CA GLU A 476 -29.96 -6.70 19.79
C GLU A 476 -29.26 -6.82 18.44
N GLU A 477 -28.81 -8.03 18.09
CA GLU A 477 -28.23 -8.39 16.78
C GLU A 477 -29.31 -8.64 15.70
N GLY A 478 -30.60 -8.49 16.05
CA GLY A 478 -31.72 -8.63 15.11
C GLY A 478 -32.24 -10.06 14.97
N TYR A 479 -31.90 -10.96 15.89
CA TYR A 479 -32.36 -12.36 15.88
C TYR A 479 -33.22 -12.70 17.12
N PRO A 480 -34.42 -12.10 17.25
CA PRO A 480 -35.31 -12.39 18.38
C PRO A 480 -35.81 -13.84 18.34
N ALA A 481 -36.10 -14.42 19.51
CA ALA A 481 -36.66 -15.77 19.64
C ALA A 481 -37.94 -15.98 18.81
N SER A 482 -38.69 -14.90 18.55
CA SER A 482 -39.89 -14.88 17.72
C SER A 482 -39.62 -15.25 16.25
N MET A 483 -38.38 -15.17 15.77
CA MET A 483 -38.00 -15.61 14.42
C MET A 483 -38.14 -17.12 14.22
N GLY A 484 -37.96 -17.89 15.30
CA GLY A 484 -37.93 -19.36 15.28
C GLY A 484 -36.53 -19.93 15.09
N TRP A 485 -36.28 -21.08 15.75
CA TRP A 485 -34.95 -21.71 15.84
C TRP A 485 -34.35 -22.05 14.47
N ASP A 486 -35.11 -22.67 13.57
CA ASP A 486 -34.60 -23.10 12.27
C ASP A 486 -34.11 -21.92 11.42
N LYS A 487 -34.77 -20.76 11.54
CA LYS A 487 -34.34 -19.53 10.84
C LYS A 487 -33.10 -18.93 11.48
N PHE A 488 -33.00 -18.96 12.80
CA PHE A 488 -31.82 -18.52 13.53
C PHE A 488 -30.59 -19.34 13.14
N ILE A 489 -30.68 -20.68 13.17
CA ILE A 489 -29.53 -21.52 12.84
C ILE A 489 -29.14 -21.44 11.37
N LYS A 490 -30.10 -21.21 10.47
CA LYS A 490 -29.79 -20.91 9.07
C LYS A 490 -29.05 -19.58 8.94
N ALA A 491 -29.53 -18.53 9.61
CA ALA A 491 -28.95 -17.20 9.52
C ALA A 491 -27.56 -17.10 10.17
N VAL A 492 -27.32 -17.79 11.29
CA VAL A 492 -26.07 -17.68 12.06
C VAL A 492 -25.04 -18.74 11.65
N TYR A 493 -25.48 -19.95 11.33
CA TYR A 493 -24.58 -21.09 11.08
C TYR A 493 -24.70 -21.65 9.66
N GLY A 494 -25.61 -21.15 8.82
CA GLY A 494 -25.86 -21.72 7.49
C GLY A 494 -26.45 -23.13 7.50
N ALA A 495 -26.96 -23.59 8.64
CA ALA A 495 -27.52 -24.93 8.84
C ALA A 495 -29.05 -24.92 8.69
N ASN A 496 -29.60 -25.83 7.89
CA ASN A 496 -31.05 -25.91 7.65
C ASN A 496 -31.82 -26.66 8.75
N ASN A 497 -31.12 -27.43 9.57
CA ASN A 497 -31.70 -28.28 10.61
C ASN A 497 -30.64 -28.60 11.69
N GLU A 498 -31.08 -29.19 12.80
CA GLU A 498 -30.19 -29.53 13.91
C GLU A 498 -29.08 -30.54 13.53
N THR A 499 -29.31 -31.44 12.57
CA THR A 499 -28.27 -32.38 12.12
C THR A 499 -27.16 -31.68 11.33
N GLU A 500 -27.50 -30.70 10.49
CA GLU A 500 -26.50 -29.85 9.83
C GLU A 500 -25.73 -28.99 10.86
N LEU A 501 -26.41 -28.52 11.89
CA LEU A 501 -25.78 -27.81 13.00
C LEU A 501 -24.80 -28.72 13.78
N GLU A 502 -25.19 -29.97 14.06
CA GLU A 502 -24.31 -30.97 14.66
C GLU A 502 -23.05 -31.19 13.82
N LYS A 503 -23.20 -31.35 12.49
CA LYS A 503 -22.05 -31.47 11.57
C LYS A 503 -21.14 -30.24 11.63
N PHE A 504 -21.71 -29.04 11.67
CA PHE A 504 -20.96 -27.80 11.78
C PHE A 504 -20.15 -27.72 13.08
N PHE A 505 -20.73 -28.07 14.23
CA PHE A 505 -20.01 -28.08 15.50
C PHE A 505 -18.94 -29.18 15.56
N VAL A 506 -19.17 -30.35 14.95
CA VAL A 506 -18.15 -31.40 14.78
C VAL A 506 -17.01 -30.90 13.91
N PHE A 507 -17.31 -30.28 12.76
CA PHE A 507 -16.32 -29.66 11.88
C PHE A 507 -15.44 -28.67 12.64
N GLN A 508 -16.03 -27.76 13.42
CA GLN A 508 -15.28 -26.79 14.20
C GLN A 508 -14.33 -27.44 15.22
N ASP A 509 -14.78 -28.42 16.03
CA ASP A 509 -13.90 -29.06 17.03
C ASP A 509 -12.76 -29.84 16.37
N ILE A 510 -13.04 -30.57 15.27
CA ILE A 510 -12.01 -31.31 14.54
C ILE A 510 -11.00 -30.36 13.91
N ARG A 511 -11.48 -29.32 13.22
CA ARG A 511 -10.63 -28.33 12.54
C ARG A 511 -9.71 -27.62 13.54
N ASP A 512 -10.23 -27.18 14.68
CA ASP A 512 -9.44 -26.52 15.72
C ASP A 512 -8.35 -27.43 16.30
N ARG A 513 -8.65 -28.71 16.46
CA ARG A 513 -7.66 -29.68 16.95
C ARG A 513 -6.64 -30.06 15.90
N PHE A 514 -7.06 -30.20 14.65
CA PHE A 514 -6.15 -30.43 13.56
C PHE A 514 -5.15 -29.27 13.46
N SER A 515 -5.63 -28.01 13.55
CA SER A 515 -4.77 -26.82 13.65
C SER A 515 -3.76 -26.93 14.79
N LYS A 516 -4.19 -27.33 15.99
CA LYS A 516 -3.31 -27.52 17.14
C LYS A 516 -2.31 -28.67 16.93
N SER A 517 -2.70 -29.74 16.23
CA SER A 517 -1.81 -30.87 15.97
C SER A 517 -0.65 -30.54 15.04
N LEU A 518 -0.80 -29.51 14.18
CA LEU A 518 0.28 -29.08 13.27
C LEU A 518 1.53 -28.56 14.02
N GLY A 519 1.37 -28.09 15.26
CA GLY A 519 2.47 -27.63 16.11
C GLY A 519 2.66 -28.45 17.39
N ALA A 520 1.96 -29.57 17.56
CA ALA A 520 1.94 -30.32 18.81
C ALA A 520 3.21 -31.17 19.00
N LEU A 521 3.83 -31.03 20.17
CA LEU A 521 5.04 -31.78 20.56
C LEU A 521 4.78 -32.90 21.57
N GLU A 522 3.57 -32.98 22.14
CA GLU A 522 3.25 -34.02 23.12
C GLU A 522 3.29 -35.43 22.49
N GLY A 523 4.06 -36.33 23.10
CA GLY A 523 4.25 -37.69 22.60
C GLY A 523 5.31 -37.84 21.51
N LEU A 524 5.94 -36.73 21.09
CA LEU A 524 7.12 -36.74 20.21
C LEU A 524 8.42 -36.77 21.04
N ASP A 525 9.52 -37.09 20.37
CA ASP A 525 10.86 -37.00 20.94
C ASP A 525 11.75 -36.03 20.14
N GLU A 526 12.98 -35.84 20.60
CA GLU A 526 13.97 -34.92 20.01
C GLU A 526 14.42 -35.34 18.59
N ASN A 527 14.08 -36.53 18.12
CA ASN A 527 14.40 -37.00 16.77
C ASN A 527 13.24 -36.80 15.79
N SER A 528 12.07 -36.36 16.26
CA SER A 528 10.90 -36.09 15.40
C SER A 528 11.20 -34.98 14.38
N ASP A 529 10.65 -35.13 13.18
CA ASP A 529 10.84 -34.15 12.10
C ASP A 529 10.29 -32.77 12.48
N LEU A 530 9.18 -32.73 13.23
CA LEU A 530 8.60 -31.49 13.74
C LEU A 530 9.53 -30.79 14.73
N TRP A 531 10.15 -31.50 15.68
CA TRP A 531 11.11 -30.88 16.59
C TRP A 531 12.37 -30.41 15.86
N LYS A 532 12.88 -31.21 14.91
CA LYS A 532 14.02 -30.80 14.06
C LYS A 532 13.70 -29.52 13.28
N PHE A 533 12.47 -29.37 12.79
CA PHE A 533 11.99 -28.15 12.16
C PHE A 533 12.02 -26.96 13.14
N TYR A 534 11.44 -27.10 14.33
CA TYR A 534 11.50 -26.06 15.37
C TYR A 534 12.95 -25.68 15.69
N LEU A 535 13.81 -26.67 15.92
CA LEU A 535 15.20 -26.45 16.26
C LEU A 535 15.96 -25.73 15.14
N ALA A 536 15.75 -26.12 13.87
CA ALA A 536 16.37 -25.48 12.73
C ALA A 536 15.93 -24.01 12.59
N GLN A 537 14.64 -23.71 12.75
CA GLN A 537 14.12 -22.34 12.67
C GLN A 537 14.60 -21.49 13.86
N MET A 538 14.62 -22.06 15.07
CA MET A 538 15.19 -21.39 16.25
C MET A 538 16.69 -21.14 16.08
N GLN A 539 17.44 -22.08 15.49
CA GLN A 539 18.86 -21.92 15.21
C GLN A 539 19.09 -20.80 14.19
N LYS A 540 18.30 -20.72 13.12
CA LYS A 540 18.35 -19.57 12.18
C LYS A 540 18.17 -18.23 12.90
N MET A 541 17.22 -18.13 13.84
CA MET A 541 17.03 -16.90 14.63
C MET A 541 18.24 -16.56 15.51
N VAL A 542 18.99 -17.57 15.97
CA VAL A 542 20.23 -17.38 16.74
C VAL A 542 21.38 -17.00 15.81
N ASP A 543 21.50 -17.67 14.67
CA ASP A 543 22.54 -17.44 13.68
C ASP A 543 22.42 -16.03 13.06
N GLU A 544 21.21 -15.51 12.91
CA GLU A 544 20.96 -14.14 12.43
C GLU A 544 21.10 -13.09 13.53
N TYR A 545 21.20 -13.49 14.80
CA TYR A 545 21.20 -12.54 15.92
C TYR A 545 22.48 -11.72 15.97
N PHE A 546 22.31 -10.41 16.13
CA PHE A 546 23.34 -9.52 16.65
C PHE A 546 22.68 -8.42 17.49
N ARG A 547 23.46 -7.77 18.35
CA ARG A 547 22.99 -6.55 19.03
C ARG A 547 24.16 -5.60 19.25
N VAL A 548 24.02 -4.38 18.75
CA VAL A 548 25.09 -3.40 18.69
C VAL A 548 24.59 -2.00 18.99
N THR A 549 25.50 -1.10 19.36
CA THR A 549 25.25 0.33 19.52
C THR A 549 26.23 1.07 18.61
N GLY A 550 25.76 1.98 17.77
CA GLY A 550 26.65 2.64 16.82
C GLY A 550 26.14 3.96 16.28
N VAL A 551 26.99 4.61 15.51
CA VAL A 551 26.72 5.85 14.79
C VAL A 551 27.23 5.70 13.36
N HIS A 552 26.78 6.56 12.45
CA HIS A 552 27.38 6.63 11.12
C HIS A 552 27.41 8.05 10.54
N LEU A 553 28.22 8.23 9.50
CA LEU A 553 28.06 9.30 8.53
C LEU A 553 27.44 8.71 7.26
N LEU A 554 26.22 9.12 6.93
CA LEU A 554 25.55 8.80 5.68
C LEU A 554 25.96 9.81 4.61
N ILE A 555 26.56 9.33 3.53
CA ILE A 555 26.81 10.08 2.30
C ILE A 555 25.71 9.70 1.31
N THR A 556 24.88 10.66 0.90
CA THR A 556 23.70 10.37 0.06
C THR A 556 23.37 11.49 -0.91
N VAL A 557 22.62 11.16 -1.96
CA VAL A 557 21.99 12.09 -2.91
C VAL A 557 20.49 12.06 -2.66
N TYR A 558 19.86 13.24 -2.67
CA TYR A 558 18.41 13.36 -2.47
C TYR A 558 17.71 13.71 -3.79
N ASP A 559 16.51 13.16 -3.98
CA ASP A 559 15.60 13.55 -5.05
C ASP A 559 14.94 14.92 -4.75
N ASN A 560 14.08 15.39 -5.66
CA ASN A 560 13.34 16.64 -5.50
C ASN A 560 12.31 16.61 -4.34
N ASN A 561 11.94 15.43 -3.86
CA ASN A 561 11.04 15.21 -2.73
C ASN A 561 11.80 15.01 -1.40
N ASN A 562 13.12 15.14 -1.42
CA ASN A 562 14.02 14.95 -0.27
C ASN A 562 14.06 13.49 0.23
N ASN A 563 13.82 12.52 -0.64
CA ASN A 563 14.06 11.10 -0.40
C ASN A 563 15.48 10.72 -0.86
N PRO A 564 16.18 9.83 -0.14
CA PRO A 564 17.44 9.27 -0.62
C PRO A 564 17.24 8.56 -1.97
N VAL A 565 18.18 8.77 -2.89
CA VAL A 565 18.24 8.07 -4.17
C VAL A 565 19.17 6.87 -4.00
N ASP A 566 18.77 5.72 -4.54
CA ASP A 566 19.62 4.53 -4.56
C ASP A 566 20.94 4.82 -5.31
N PRO A 567 22.12 4.50 -4.72
CA PRO A 567 23.41 4.60 -5.40
C PRO A 567 23.46 4.02 -6.81
N GLU A 568 22.70 2.97 -7.12
CA GLU A 568 22.62 2.42 -8.48
C GLU A 568 22.20 3.48 -9.52
N ASN A 569 21.30 4.37 -9.13
CA ASN A 569 20.74 5.45 -9.94
C ASN A 569 21.54 6.76 -9.87
N TRP A 570 22.67 6.80 -9.16
CA TRP A 570 23.54 7.98 -9.13
C TRP A 570 24.33 8.11 -10.42
N THR A 571 24.70 9.35 -10.75
CA THR A 571 25.65 9.61 -11.84
C THR A 571 27.03 9.02 -11.53
N GLU A 572 27.80 8.67 -12.56
CA GLU A 572 29.15 8.12 -12.39
C GLU A 572 30.07 9.05 -11.60
N ILE A 573 29.93 10.36 -11.78
CA ILE A 573 30.71 11.34 -11.02
C ILE A 573 30.31 11.38 -9.55
N GLN A 574 29.02 11.24 -9.23
CA GLN A 574 28.55 11.19 -7.85
C GLN A 574 29.08 9.95 -7.13
N LYS A 575 29.08 8.78 -7.79
CA LYS A 575 29.69 7.55 -7.26
C LYS A 575 31.18 7.74 -7.01
N GLN A 576 31.92 8.21 -8.02
CA GLN A 576 33.36 8.49 -7.90
C GLN A 576 33.66 9.45 -6.73
N TYR A 577 32.89 10.53 -6.61
CA TYR A 577 33.08 11.53 -5.57
C TYR A 577 32.65 11.04 -4.19
N ALA A 578 31.66 10.16 -4.10
CA ALA A 578 31.28 9.54 -2.84
C ALA A 578 32.36 8.61 -2.33
N GLU A 579 32.96 7.78 -3.19
CA GLU A 579 34.10 6.93 -2.85
C GLU A 579 35.34 7.75 -2.46
N GLU A 580 35.65 8.80 -3.23
CA GLU A 580 36.75 9.71 -2.91
C GLU A 580 36.53 10.39 -1.54
N PHE A 581 35.31 10.88 -1.28
CA PHE A 581 34.96 11.49 0.00
C PHE A 581 35.01 10.48 1.15
N TYR A 582 34.52 9.25 0.93
CA TYR A 582 34.58 8.16 1.90
C TYR A 582 36.02 7.89 2.34
N ASN A 583 36.94 7.73 1.39
CA ASN A 583 38.35 7.49 1.67
C ASN A 583 39.00 8.65 2.43
N GLN A 584 38.72 9.90 2.03
CA GLN A 584 39.24 11.08 2.72
C GLN A 584 38.73 11.18 4.17
N VAL A 585 37.46 10.85 4.41
CA VAL A 585 36.91 10.81 5.77
C VAL A 585 37.53 9.69 6.59
N MET A 586 37.69 8.49 6.02
CA MET A 586 38.32 7.36 6.71
C MET A 586 39.78 7.65 7.06
N ASP A 587 40.53 8.27 6.14
CA ASP A 587 41.91 8.72 6.42
C ASP A 587 41.95 9.73 7.58
N PHE A 588 41.01 10.68 7.63
CA PHE A 588 40.89 11.61 8.76
C PHE A 588 40.49 10.93 10.08
N ILE A 589 39.60 9.93 10.03
CA ILE A 589 39.23 9.12 11.21
C ILE A 589 40.46 8.40 11.77
N ASN A 590 41.29 7.84 10.90
CA ASN A 590 42.49 7.09 11.27
C ASN A 590 43.74 7.94 11.57
N ASP A 591 43.71 9.25 11.29
CA ASP A 591 44.84 10.12 11.56
C ASP A 591 45.06 10.31 13.08
N GLU A 592 46.19 9.78 13.57
CA GLU A 592 46.63 9.83 14.97
C GLU A 592 47.01 11.24 15.44
N ASN A 593 47.19 12.21 14.53
CA ASN A 593 47.45 13.60 14.90
C ASN A 593 46.23 14.28 15.54
N PHE A 594 45.04 13.69 15.39
CA PHE A 594 43.78 14.18 15.96
C PHE A 594 43.32 13.29 17.11
N THR A 595 43.11 13.87 18.30
CA THR A 595 42.77 13.15 19.54
C THR A 595 41.27 12.89 19.74
N GLU A 596 40.42 13.42 18.87
CA GLU A 596 38.96 13.23 18.93
C GLU A 596 38.56 11.78 18.64
N THR A 597 37.46 11.33 19.26
CA THR A 597 36.88 10.01 18.98
C THR A 597 36.33 9.96 17.54
N PRO A 598 36.24 8.77 16.90
CA PRO A 598 35.68 8.62 15.56
C PRO A 598 34.30 9.27 15.41
N GLU A 599 33.42 9.11 16.40
CA GLU A 599 32.07 9.70 16.42
C GLU A 599 32.13 11.23 16.38
N LYS A 600 33.08 11.83 17.11
CA LYS A 600 33.26 13.28 17.12
C LYS A 600 33.86 13.78 15.81
N LYS A 601 34.77 13.02 15.20
CA LYS A 601 35.37 13.33 13.90
C LYS A 601 34.30 13.37 12.81
N ILE A 602 33.43 12.36 12.70
CA ILE A 602 32.34 12.35 11.70
C ILE A 602 31.29 13.44 11.95
N GLN A 603 30.98 13.76 13.22
CA GLN A 603 30.08 14.87 13.55
C GLN A 603 30.69 16.22 13.11
N ASN A 604 32.00 16.40 13.27
CA ASN A 604 32.69 17.59 12.82
C ASN A 604 32.71 17.72 11.29
N ILE A 605 32.84 16.60 10.57
CA ILE A 605 32.74 16.55 9.11
C ILE A 605 31.37 17.01 8.63
N GLN A 606 30.26 16.47 9.18
CA GLN A 606 28.91 16.97 8.84
C GLN A 606 28.84 18.49 9.05
N ASN A 607 29.32 18.98 10.20
CA ASN A 607 29.27 20.41 10.52
C ASN A 607 30.10 21.25 9.54
N ALA A 608 31.25 20.75 9.09
CA ALA A 608 32.06 21.40 8.07
C ALA A 608 31.36 21.39 6.71
N PHE A 609 30.82 20.25 6.29
CA PHE A 609 30.07 20.06 5.06
C PHE A 609 28.86 21.01 4.96
N ASN A 610 28.08 21.13 6.03
CA ASN A 610 26.93 22.03 6.09
C ASN A 610 27.33 23.51 5.96
N ARG A 611 28.50 23.87 6.49
CA ARG A 611 29.02 25.25 6.47
C ARG A 611 29.77 25.61 5.20
N ALA A 612 30.33 24.62 4.52
CA ALA A 612 31.11 24.81 3.30
C ALA A 612 30.25 25.49 2.22
N PRO A 613 30.82 26.44 1.48
CA PRO A 613 30.13 27.04 0.34
C PRO A 613 30.04 26.04 -0.82
N LEU A 614 29.19 26.33 -1.78
CA LEU A 614 29.20 25.65 -3.09
C LEU A 614 30.25 26.32 -3.97
N PHE A 615 30.84 25.57 -4.90
CA PHE A 615 31.60 26.13 -6.01
C PHE A 615 30.72 27.00 -6.90
N VAL A 616 31.30 28.08 -7.41
CA VAL A 616 30.60 29.06 -8.25
C VAL A 616 30.51 28.50 -9.68
N PRO A 617 29.29 28.40 -10.26
CA PRO A 617 29.09 28.08 -11.67
C PRO A 617 29.86 29.00 -12.62
N GLY A 618 30.34 28.43 -13.74
CA GLY A 618 31.12 29.15 -14.73
C GLY A 618 32.61 29.32 -14.39
N LEU A 619 33.03 28.96 -13.17
CA LEU A 619 34.46 28.85 -12.80
C LEU A 619 34.93 27.39 -12.92
N PRO A 620 36.24 27.13 -13.02
CA PRO A 620 36.77 25.78 -12.85
C PRO A 620 36.35 25.17 -11.51
N GLN A 621 35.88 23.91 -11.53
CA GLN A 621 35.32 23.21 -10.36
C GLN A 621 36.40 22.59 -9.47
N ASP A 622 37.37 23.41 -9.08
CA ASP A 622 38.44 23.10 -8.14
C ASP A 622 38.59 24.21 -7.09
N THR A 623 39.14 23.86 -5.93
CA THR A 623 39.28 24.77 -4.78
C THR A 623 40.12 26.02 -5.12
N ALA A 624 41.19 25.87 -5.90
CA ALA A 624 42.14 26.94 -6.18
C ALA A 624 41.56 28.04 -7.08
N SER A 625 40.52 27.70 -7.85
CA SER A 625 39.83 28.61 -8.75
C SER A 625 38.64 29.35 -8.10
N GLN A 626 38.31 29.05 -6.84
CA GLN A 626 37.18 29.67 -6.15
C GLN A 626 37.55 31.00 -5.47
N PRO A 627 36.60 31.93 -5.30
CA PRO A 627 36.83 33.18 -4.57
C PRO A 627 37.21 32.94 -3.10
N GLU A 628 38.29 33.58 -2.64
CA GLU A 628 38.68 33.61 -1.22
C GLU A 628 37.75 34.53 -0.43
N ILE A 629 37.13 34.01 0.63
CA ILE A 629 36.21 34.75 1.50
C ILE A 629 36.62 34.55 2.95
N ASP A 630 36.72 35.66 3.69
CA ASP A 630 37.07 35.64 5.10
C ASP A 630 36.08 34.80 5.92
N GLY A 631 36.61 33.89 6.76
CA GLY A 631 35.82 32.99 7.60
C GLY A 631 35.08 31.86 6.87
N VAL A 632 35.33 31.66 5.57
CA VAL A 632 34.74 30.58 4.77
C VAL A 632 35.85 29.65 4.28
N SER A 633 35.65 28.34 4.38
CA SER A 633 36.61 27.35 3.88
C SER A 633 35.92 26.34 2.97
N TYR A 634 36.56 26.06 1.84
CA TYR A 634 36.16 25.01 0.89
C TYR A 634 36.70 23.63 1.30
N VAL A 635 37.70 23.60 2.18
CA VAL A 635 38.43 22.41 2.63
C VAL A 635 38.34 22.30 4.16
N TYR A 636 38.19 21.08 4.68
CA TYR A 636 38.21 20.79 6.11
C TYR A 636 39.24 19.70 6.42
N ASN A 637 40.32 20.03 7.14
CA ASN A 637 41.38 19.09 7.51
C ASN A 637 41.91 18.24 6.32
N GLY A 638 42.09 18.89 5.15
CA GLY A 638 42.53 18.21 3.93
C GLY A 638 41.42 17.60 3.08
N ILE A 639 40.16 17.63 3.53
CA ILE A 639 39.01 17.10 2.82
C ILE A 639 38.33 18.21 1.99
N GLU A 640 38.19 18.03 0.68
CA GLU A 640 37.57 19.02 -0.24
C GLU A 640 36.03 19.04 -0.16
N VAL A 641 35.47 19.36 1.01
CA VAL A 641 34.03 19.29 1.29
C VAL A 641 33.15 20.05 0.27
N SER A 642 33.59 21.20 -0.24
CA SER A 642 32.84 21.96 -1.25
C SER A 642 32.73 21.25 -2.60
N LYS A 643 33.76 20.51 -3.01
CA LYS A 643 33.76 19.73 -4.26
C LYS A 643 32.64 18.69 -4.25
N PHE A 644 32.55 17.94 -3.16
CA PHE A 644 31.55 16.90 -2.95
C PHE A 644 30.14 17.47 -2.82
N LYS A 645 30.00 18.57 -2.06
CA LYS A 645 28.72 19.27 -1.89
C LYS A 645 28.17 19.82 -3.20
N SER A 646 29.03 20.40 -4.05
CA SER A 646 28.62 20.92 -5.36
C SER A 646 28.18 19.83 -6.34
N ALA A 647 28.69 18.61 -6.19
CA ALA A 647 28.23 17.46 -6.97
C ALA A 647 26.87 16.89 -6.51
N GLY A 648 26.26 17.48 -5.48
CA GLY A 648 24.97 17.05 -4.94
C GLY A 648 25.05 16.01 -3.83
N LEU A 649 26.25 15.65 -3.37
CA LEU A 649 26.38 14.80 -2.21
C LEU A 649 25.95 15.56 -0.95
N SER A 650 25.35 14.84 -0.02
CA SER A 650 25.07 15.28 1.35
C SER A 650 25.82 14.40 2.34
N ALA A 651 26.06 14.90 3.54
CA ALA A 651 26.76 14.18 4.60
C ALA A 651 26.00 14.35 5.92
N THR A 652 25.42 13.27 6.45
CA THR A 652 24.56 13.30 7.64
C THR A 652 25.04 12.32 8.70
N PHE A 653 25.45 12.85 9.84
CA PHE A 653 25.71 12.12 11.08
C PHE A 653 24.38 11.68 11.71
N GLN A 654 24.27 10.40 12.03
CA GLN A 654 23.13 9.86 12.77
C GLN A 654 23.62 8.97 13.92
N ASP A 655 22.99 9.14 15.08
CA ASP A 655 23.09 8.21 16.20
C ASP A 655 22.07 7.09 15.99
N LEU A 656 22.54 5.87 15.78
CA LEU A 656 21.70 4.72 15.47
C LEU A 656 21.15 4.07 16.75
N GLY A 657 21.57 4.54 17.93
CA GLY A 657 21.20 3.94 19.21
C GLY A 657 21.61 2.48 19.29
N THR A 658 20.81 1.67 19.99
CA THR A 658 21.02 0.21 20.06
C THR A 658 20.03 -0.51 19.16
N PHE A 659 20.54 -1.32 18.24
CA PHE A 659 19.73 -2.06 17.28
C PHE A 659 20.15 -3.54 17.16
N THR A 660 19.32 -4.33 16.49
CA THR A 660 19.46 -5.79 16.32
C THR A 660 19.05 -6.19 14.91
N ASN A 661 19.16 -7.47 14.57
CA ASN A 661 18.84 -7.98 13.24
C ASN A 661 17.41 -7.63 12.79
N GLY A 662 17.27 -7.25 11.52
CA GLY A 662 15.99 -6.82 10.93
C GLY A 662 15.58 -5.38 11.26
N THR A 663 16.46 -4.59 11.90
CA THR A 663 16.20 -3.15 12.14
C THR A 663 16.71 -2.28 10.99
N MET A 664 17.83 -2.65 10.38
CA MET A 664 18.41 -1.97 9.21
C MET A 664 18.24 -2.84 7.96
N VAL A 665 18.60 -2.30 6.79
CA VAL A 665 18.72 -3.05 5.53
C VAL A 665 19.83 -4.10 5.61
N GLN A 666 19.80 -5.06 4.68
CA GLN A 666 20.59 -6.29 4.79
C GLN A 666 22.10 -6.04 4.84
N GLU A 667 22.61 -5.20 3.94
CA GLU A 667 24.03 -4.87 3.84
C GLU A 667 24.55 -4.24 5.14
N PHE A 668 23.75 -3.35 5.74
CA PHE A 668 24.08 -2.72 7.01
C PHE A 668 24.02 -3.70 8.18
N ASN A 669 23.01 -4.57 8.20
CA ASN A 669 22.89 -5.64 9.20
C ASN A 669 24.09 -6.59 9.13
N ASP A 670 24.53 -6.98 7.94
CA ASP A 670 25.66 -7.89 7.73
C ASP A 670 26.98 -7.25 8.22
N ALA A 671 27.21 -5.97 7.90
CA ALA A 671 28.34 -5.21 8.42
C ALA A 671 28.33 -5.14 9.95
N ALA A 672 27.19 -4.82 10.57
CA ALA A 672 27.04 -4.77 12.01
C ALA A 672 27.21 -6.13 12.68
N LYS A 673 26.72 -7.19 12.04
CA LYS A 673 26.84 -8.58 12.49
C LYS A 673 28.29 -9.05 12.46
N SER A 674 29.05 -8.73 11.42
CA SER A 674 30.46 -9.10 11.32
C SER A 674 31.30 -8.59 12.50
N ILE A 675 31.03 -7.34 12.95
CA ILE A 675 31.68 -6.76 14.13
C ILE A 675 31.23 -7.48 15.41
N TRP A 676 29.95 -7.82 15.53
CA TRP A 676 29.41 -8.56 16.67
C TRP A 676 29.95 -9.99 16.76
N GLU A 677 30.12 -10.69 15.64
CA GLU A 677 30.69 -12.04 15.58
C GLU A 677 32.17 -12.06 15.96
N ALA A 678 32.91 -10.98 15.68
CA ALA A 678 34.32 -10.84 16.07
C ALA A 678 34.49 -10.72 17.60
N ASP A 679 33.63 -9.94 18.26
CA ASP A 679 33.54 -9.87 19.73
C ASP A 679 32.13 -9.46 20.18
N SER A 680 31.36 -10.42 20.67
CA SER A 680 29.95 -10.21 21.04
C SER A 680 29.74 -9.46 22.37
N ASP A 681 30.78 -9.24 23.18
CA ASP A 681 30.72 -8.52 24.47
C ASP A 681 31.84 -7.48 24.62
N SER A 682 31.96 -6.62 23.61
CA SER A 682 32.96 -5.57 23.52
C SER A 682 32.41 -4.20 23.92
N LYS A 683 33.28 -3.39 24.53
CA LYS A 683 33.09 -1.96 24.77
C LYS A 683 34.04 -1.09 23.94
N GLU A 684 34.83 -1.71 23.08
CA GLU A 684 35.79 -1.02 22.22
C GLU A 684 35.07 -0.45 20.98
N THR A 685 35.48 0.74 20.56
CA THR A 685 34.99 1.34 19.32
C THR A 685 35.67 0.67 18.13
N VAL A 686 34.86 0.19 17.17
CA VAL A 686 35.31 -0.46 15.94
C VAL A 686 34.69 0.27 14.75
N VAL A 687 35.52 0.69 13.80
CA VAL A 687 35.08 1.26 12.53
C VAL A 687 35.00 0.14 11.50
N TYR A 688 33.87 0.03 10.79
CA TYR A 688 33.73 -0.96 9.72
C TYR A 688 34.70 -0.66 8.57
N GLY A 689 35.24 -1.71 7.94
CA GLY A 689 36.07 -1.55 6.74
C GLY A 689 37.38 -0.78 6.95
N ASN A 690 37.91 -0.73 8.18
CA ASN A 690 38.98 0.21 8.55
C ASN A 690 40.41 -0.14 8.03
N THR A 691 40.52 -1.01 7.04
CA THR A 691 41.81 -1.43 6.45
C THR A 691 41.77 -1.17 4.95
N LYS A 692 42.85 -0.60 4.40
CA LYS A 692 42.98 -0.38 2.96
C LYS A 692 43.28 -1.69 2.23
N ASP A 693 42.68 -1.85 1.05
CA ASP A 693 43.00 -2.89 0.09
C ASP A 693 44.34 -2.64 -0.65
N GLU A 694 44.70 -3.52 -1.58
CA GLU A 694 45.92 -3.39 -2.39
C GLU A 694 45.89 -2.18 -3.33
N GLN A 695 44.71 -1.65 -3.63
CA GLN A 695 44.47 -0.48 -4.48
C GLN A 695 44.46 0.83 -3.68
N GLY A 696 44.49 0.76 -2.35
CA GLY A 696 44.52 1.90 -1.44
C GLY A 696 43.14 2.41 -1.00
N ASN A 697 42.07 1.65 -1.26
CA ASN A 697 40.69 1.99 -0.89
C ASN A 697 40.26 1.27 0.38
N TYR A 698 39.37 1.87 1.16
CA TYR A 698 38.68 1.17 2.26
C TYR A 698 37.51 0.35 1.74
N GLU A 699 37.06 -0.63 2.53
CA GLU A 699 35.83 -1.36 2.22
C GLU A 699 34.61 -0.45 2.43
N TYR A 700 33.85 -0.21 1.36
CA TYR A 700 32.67 0.64 1.40
C TYR A 700 31.44 -0.13 1.90
N LEU A 701 30.74 0.44 2.88
CA LEU A 701 29.39 0.00 3.22
C LEU A 701 28.37 0.81 2.41
N VAL A 702 27.75 0.17 1.41
CA VAL A 702 26.77 0.79 0.51
C VAL A 702 25.41 0.14 0.72
N THR A 703 24.35 0.95 0.75
CA THR A 703 22.96 0.50 0.82
C THR A 703 22.10 1.29 -0.17
N GLU A 704 20.81 0.93 -0.31
CA GLU A 704 19.81 1.71 -1.07
C GLU A 704 19.71 3.18 -0.62
N PHE A 705 20.25 3.56 0.55
CA PHE A 705 20.24 4.94 1.04
C PHE A 705 21.51 5.73 0.74
N GLY A 706 22.61 5.09 0.34
CA GLY A 706 23.91 5.75 0.16
C GLY A 706 25.10 4.97 0.72
N TYR A 707 26.21 5.70 0.90
CA TYR A 707 27.44 5.18 1.50
C TYR A 707 27.48 5.50 2.99
N HIS A 708 27.92 4.53 3.80
CA HIS A 708 27.89 4.61 5.25
C HIS A 708 29.28 4.44 5.85
N ILE A 709 29.73 5.45 6.57
CA ILE A 709 30.92 5.34 7.42
C ILE A 709 30.43 4.92 8.80
N TYR A 710 30.38 3.61 9.04
CA TYR A 710 29.80 3.01 10.23
C TYR A 710 30.82 2.82 11.36
N VAL A 711 30.48 3.35 12.54
CA VAL A 711 31.26 3.23 13.76
C VAL A 711 30.42 2.48 14.81
N ASN A 712 30.84 1.26 15.13
CA ASN A 712 30.28 0.49 16.23
C ASN A 712 30.97 0.91 17.53
N THR A 713 30.18 1.30 18.53
CA THR A 713 30.67 1.77 19.84
C THR A 713 30.59 0.69 20.92
N LYS A 714 29.75 -0.33 20.71
CA LYS A 714 29.50 -1.39 21.69
C LYS A 714 28.77 -2.57 21.07
N THR A 715 29.16 -3.79 21.44
CA THR A 715 28.40 -5.02 21.16
C THR A 715 27.75 -5.53 22.45
N HIS A 716 26.66 -6.30 22.32
CA HIS A 716 25.95 -6.88 23.46
C HIS A 716 25.76 -8.38 23.26
N PRO A 717 26.14 -9.23 24.24
CA PRO A 717 26.10 -10.67 24.06
C PRO A 717 24.65 -11.16 23.96
N ILE A 718 24.48 -12.30 23.30
CA ILE A 718 23.19 -12.99 23.26
C ILE A 718 22.79 -13.44 24.67
N GLU A 719 21.52 -13.22 25.03
CA GLU A 719 21.05 -13.61 26.35
C GLU A 719 20.96 -15.14 26.50
N GLU A 720 21.67 -15.67 27.49
CA GLU A 720 21.58 -17.06 27.91
C GLU A 720 20.56 -17.23 29.05
N TYR A 721 19.71 -18.27 28.96
CA TYR A 721 18.77 -18.59 30.03
C TYR A 721 19.39 -19.46 31.14
N SER A 722 20.44 -20.22 30.79
CA SER A 722 21.34 -20.92 31.69
C SER A 722 22.72 -21.00 31.03
N SER A 723 23.79 -21.20 31.81
CA SER A 723 25.17 -21.13 31.30
C SER A 723 25.37 -21.98 30.04
N GLY A 724 25.75 -21.33 28.94
CA GLY A 724 25.97 -21.93 27.63
C GLY A 724 24.70 -22.32 26.87
N LYS A 725 23.49 -21.96 27.34
CA LYS A 725 22.22 -22.30 26.70
C LYS A 725 21.42 -21.07 26.30
N VAL A 726 21.18 -20.97 25.00
CA VAL A 726 20.34 -19.95 24.36
C VAL A 726 18.98 -20.50 23.96
N LEU A 727 18.95 -21.67 23.31
CA LEU A 727 17.74 -22.29 22.80
C LEU A 727 17.09 -23.25 23.81
N PRO A 728 15.75 -23.22 23.96
CA PRO A 728 15.03 -24.15 24.83
C PRO A 728 15.10 -25.59 24.30
N THR A 729 14.95 -26.57 25.18
CA THR A 729 14.89 -28.00 24.83
C THR A 729 13.48 -28.43 24.43
N HIS A 730 13.35 -29.65 23.89
CA HIS A 730 12.06 -30.25 23.57
C HIS A 730 11.16 -30.33 24.81
N GLU A 731 11.71 -30.77 25.95
CA GLU A 731 10.98 -30.86 27.23
C GLU A 731 10.47 -29.48 27.69
N ASP A 732 11.30 -28.44 27.58
CA ASP A 732 10.92 -27.06 27.93
C ASP A 732 9.74 -26.57 27.06
N ALA A 733 9.75 -26.89 25.77
CA ALA A 733 8.70 -26.52 24.84
C ALA A 733 7.38 -27.28 25.10
N VAL A 734 7.46 -28.58 25.40
CA VAL A 734 6.29 -29.39 25.80
C VAL A 734 5.64 -28.84 27.06
N GLU A 735 6.43 -28.53 28.09
CA GLU A 735 5.91 -27.94 29.33
C GLU A 735 5.27 -26.57 29.08
N PHE A 736 5.87 -25.75 28.22
CA PHE A 736 5.34 -24.43 27.86
C PHE A 736 4.00 -24.49 27.12
N ILE A 737 3.81 -25.47 26.23
CA ILE A 737 2.53 -25.70 25.54
C ILE A 737 1.45 -26.10 26.56
N LYS A 738 1.80 -26.96 27.53
CA LYS A 738 0.87 -27.46 28.56
C LYS A 738 0.45 -26.35 29.53
N ASP A 739 1.43 -25.64 30.08
CA ASP A 739 1.20 -24.54 31.01
C ASP A 739 2.33 -23.50 30.93
N ASN A 740 2.07 -22.40 30.23
CA ASN A 740 3.01 -21.29 30.12
C ASN A 740 3.27 -20.59 31.48
N ASN A 741 2.45 -20.83 32.50
CA ASN A 741 2.63 -20.35 33.87
C ASN A 741 3.31 -21.37 34.78
N SER A 742 3.71 -22.53 34.25
CA SER A 742 4.37 -23.58 35.03
C SER A 742 5.50 -23.01 35.88
N THR A 743 5.56 -23.49 37.12
CA THR A 743 6.63 -23.16 38.07
C THR A 743 7.95 -23.88 37.74
N ASN A 744 7.90 -24.87 36.84
CA ASN A 744 9.08 -25.56 36.32
C ASN A 744 9.86 -24.70 35.30
N LEU A 745 9.24 -23.65 34.76
CA LEU A 745 9.85 -22.75 33.80
C LEU A 745 10.34 -21.46 34.48
N THR A 746 11.66 -21.24 34.49
CA THR A 746 12.24 -20.00 35.04
C THR A 746 11.87 -18.78 34.19
N THR A 747 11.95 -17.58 34.75
CA THR A 747 11.68 -16.32 33.99
C THR A 747 12.56 -16.20 32.75
N LYS A 748 13.87 -16.51 32.85
CA LYS A 748 14.79 -16.44 31.70
C LYS A 748 14.45 -17.48 30.63
N LEU A 749 14.11 -18.71 31.02
CA LEU A 749 13.68 -19.74 30.08
C LEU A 749 12.36 -19.35 29.39
N LYS A 750 11.40 -18.77 30.12
CA LYS A 750 10.17 -18.20 29.53
C LYS A 750 10.48 -17.11 28.51
N THR A 751 11.47 -16.24 28.77
CA THR A 751 11.91 -15.24 27.79
C THR A 751 12.46 -15.91 26.53
N ALA A 752 13.33 -16.93 26.66
CA ALA A 752 13.86 -17.68 25.51
C ALA A 752 12.76 -18.40 24.72
N LEU A 753 11.81 -19.07 25.40
CA LEU A 753 10.65 -19.72 24.77
C LEU A 753 9.75 -18.72 24.03
N ASN A 754 9.48 -17.55 24.62
CA ASN A 754 8.69 -16.52 23.95
C ASN A 754 9.42 -15.89 22.75
N LYS A 755 10.75 -15.80 22.79
CA LYS A 755 11.57 -15.22 21.72
C LYS A 755 11.74 -16.18 20.55
N TYR A 756 12.11 -17.43 20.81
CA TYR A 756 12.54 -18.38 19.77
C TYR A 756 11.45 -19.39 19.40
N PHE A 757 10.79 -20.02 20.37
CA PHE A 757 9.85 -21.11 20.11
C PHE A 757 8.43 -20.64 19.75
N LYS A 758 7.87 -19.73 20.56
CA LYS A 758 6.47 -19.31 20.46
C LYS A 758 6.09 -18.73 19.10
N PRO A 759 6.92 -17.90 18.42
CA PRO A 759 6.55 -17.39 17.09
C PRO A 759 6.33 -18.51 16.08
N ILE A 760 7.21 -19.52 16.06
CA ILE A 760 7.10 -20.69 15.17
C ILE A 760 5.84 -21.49 15.51
N HIS A 761 5.60 -21.76 16.80
CA HIS A 761 4.44 -22.54 17.22
C HIS A 761 3.12 -21.84 16.90
N THR A 762 3.08 -20.52 17.11
CA THR A 762 1.89 -19.70 16.79
C THR A 762 1.59 -19.74 15.30
N GLU A 763 2.61 -19.67 14.46
CA GLU A 763 2.44 -19.74 13.01
C GLU A 763 2.00 -21.14 12.54
N LEU A 764 2.66 -22.21 13.03
CA LEU A 764 2.29 -23.59 12.68
C LEU A 764 0.86 -23.95 13.09
N THR A 765 0.37 -23.41 14.22
CA THR A 765 -1.00 -23.64 14.70
C THR A 765 -2.00 -22.59 14.24
N SER A 766 -1.59 -21.66 13.37
CA SER A 766 -2.44 -20.59 12.85
C SER A 766 -3.45 -21.08 11.81
N THR A 767 -4.50 -20.29 11.62
CA THR A 767 -5.48 -20.52 10.53
C THR A 767 -4.83 -20.49 9.14
N ASN A 768 -3.78 -19.70 8.93
CA ASN A 768 -3.11 -19.63 7.62
C ASN A 768 -2.38 -20.94 7.30
N ASN A 769 -1.63 -21.50 8.26
CA ASN A 769 -0.96 -22.79 8.05
C ASN A 769 -1.97 -23.94 7.95
N LEU A 770 -3.04 -23.90 8.74
CA LEU A 770 -4.16 -24.84 8.60
C LEU A 770 -4.74 -24.83 7.18
N GLN A 771 -5.07 -23.64 6.66
CA GLN A 771 -5.59 -23.47 5.30
C GLN A 771 -4.59 -23.94 4.26
N LEU A 772 -3.31 -23.62 4.41
CA LEU A 772 -2.25 -24.08 3.52
C LEU A 772 -2.21 -25.62 3.43
N VAL A 773 -2.16 -26.30 4.58
CA VAL A 773 -2.13 -27.77 4.64
C VAL A 773 -3.42 -28.37 4.06
N SER A 774 -4.57 -27.80 4.41
CA SER A 774 -5.88 -28.24 3.92
C SER A 774 -6.00 -28.09 2.40
N TYR A 775 -5.60 -26.95 1.85
CA TYR A 775 -5.69 -26.65 0.42
C TYR A 775 -4.68 -27.45 -0.40
N ARG A 776 -3.47 -27.69 0.11
CA ARG A 776 -2.53 -28.65 -0.51
C ARG A 776 -3.12 -30.06 -0.56
N ALA A 777 -3.84 -30.48 0.47
CA ALA A 777 -4.51 -31.77 0.46
C ALA A 777 -5.67 -31.80 -0.55
N ILE A 778 -6.48 -30.74 -0.65
CA ILE A 778 -7.54 -30.61 -1.66
C ILE A 778 -6.96 -30.61 -3.08
N ARG A 779 -5.83 -29.92 -3.28
CA ARG A 779 -5.09 -29.86 -4.55
C ARG A 779 -4.58 -31.23 -5.02
N GLY A 780 -4.35 -32.14 -4.08
CA GLY A 780 -3.94 -33.52 -4.33
C GLY A 780 -5.07 -34.51 -4.59
N LEU A 781 -6.33 -34.08 -4.54
CA LEU A 781 -7.49 -34.96 -4.76
C LEU A 781 -7.71 -35.26 -6.25
N GLU A 782 -8.25 -36.44 -6.53
CA GLU A 782 -8.81 -36.74 -7.85
C GLU A 782 -10.22 -36.12 -7.94
N ILE A 783 -10.35 -34.99 -8.65
CA ILE A 783 -11.60 -34.23 -8.77
C ILE A 783 -12.22 -34.43 -10.16
N GLU A 784 -13.53 -34.70 -10.17
CA GLU A 784 -14.38 -34.73 -11.36
C GLU A 784 -15.51 -33.70 -11.22
N LEU A 785 -15.54 -32.71 -12.12
CA LEU A 785 -16.61 -31.71 -12.20
C LEU A 785 -17.75 -32.24 -13.08
N HIS A 786 -18.99 -32.07 -12.64
CA HIS A 786 -20.21 -32.48 -13.34
C HIS A 786 -20.96 -31.27 -13.94
N HIS A 787 -20.21 -30.25 -14.36
CA HIS A 787 -20.69 -29.03 -15.01
C HIS A 787 -19.61 -28.44 -15.93
N GLU A 788 -19.96 -27.44 -16.73
CA GLU A 788 -19.04 -26.81 -17.72
C GLU A 788 -18.70 -25.34 -17.40
N ASP A 789 -19.20 -24.80 -16.28
CA ASP A 789 -19.03 -23.37 -15.96
C ASP A 789 -17.58 -22.96 -15.66
N TYR A 790 -16.72 -23.90 -15.25
CA TYR A 790 -15.26 -23.72 -15.15
C TYR A 790 -14.58 -25.08 -15.26
N THR A 791 -13.27 -25.07 -15.52
CA THR A 791 -12.48 -26.29 -15.74
C THR A 791 -11.71 -26.70 -14.49
N ILE A 792 -11.23 -27.95 -14.46
CA ILE A 792 -10.27 -28.41 -13.44
C ILE A 792 -8.98 -27.57 -13.45
N ALA A 793 -8.58 -27.04 -14.61
CA ALA A 793 -7.43 -26.16 -14.70
C ALA A 793 -7.68 -24.84 -13.96
N ASP A 794 -8.87 -24.24 -14.09
CA ASP A 794 -9.25 -23.03 -13.36
C ASP A 794 -9.30 -23.29 -11.84
N PHE A 795 -9.88 -24.43 -11.44
CA PHE A 795 -9.94 -24.86 -10.03
C PHE A 795 -8.54 -25.02 -9.42
N ASN A 796 -7.64 -25.68 -10.15
CA ASN A 796 -6.25 -25.85 -9.70
C ASN A 796 -5.48 -24.54 -9.70
N LYS A 797 -5.70 -23.65 -10.69
CA LYS A 797 -5.08 -22.32 -10.72
C LYS A 797 -5.46 -21.53 -9.47
N PHE A 798 -6.75 -21.52 -9.10
CA PHE A 798 -7.23 -20.84 -7.89
C PHE A 798 -6.54 -21.39 -6.64
N LEU A 799 -6.49 -22.72 -6.49
CA LEU A 799 -5.79 -23.35 -5.36
C LEU A 799 -4.30 -23.00 -5.34
N ASP A 800 -3.62 -23.03 -6.49
CA ASP A 800 -2.18 -22.76 -6.57
C ASP A 800 -1.87 -21.29 -6.18
N LEU A 801 -2.70 -20.34 -6.62
CA LEU A 801 -2.61 -18.93 -6.21
C LEU A 801 -2.83 -18.77 -4.71
N THR A 802 -3.91 -19.34 -4.18
CA THR A 802 -4.23 -19.21 -2.76
C THR A 802 -3.21 -19.92 -1.88
N ILE A 803 -2.71 -21.09 -2.30
CA ILE A 803 -1.62 -21.82 -1.62
C ILE A 803 -0.37 -20.94 -1.59
N LYS A 804 0.05 -20.37 -2.72
CA LYS A 804 1.20 -19.46 -2.79
C LYS A 804 1.02 -18.27 -1.87
N ALA A 805 -0.13 -17.60 -1.91
CA ALA A 805 -0.44 -16.48 -1.03
C ALA A 805 -0.37 -16.86 0.47
N LYS A 806 -0.82 -18.06 0.84
CA LYS A 806 -0.65 -18.56 2.21
C LYS A 806 0.81 -18.87 2.54
N GLU A 807 1.55 -19.52 1.65
CA GLU A 807 2.98 -19.81 1.83
C GLU A 807 3.81 -18.55 2.01
N ASP A 808 3.58 -17.53 1.19
CA ASP A 808 4.27 -16.24 1.26
C ASP A 808 3.93 -15.46 2.55
N SER A 809 2.77 -15.75 3.16
CA SER A 809 2.38 -15.17 4.46
C SER A 809 3.04 -15.84 5.68
N LEU A 810 3.68 -17.00 5.52
CA LEU A 810 4.34 -17.73 6.60
C LEU A 810 5.84 -17.41 6.62
N LYS A 811 6.34 -17.03 7.80
CA LYS A 811 7.75 -16.67 7.99
C LYS A 811 8.64 -17.91 8.13
N TYR A 812 8.18 -18.93 8.82
CA TYR A 812 8.92 -20.14 9.16
C TYR A 812 8.50 -21.26 8.21
N LYS A 813 9.27 -21.43 7.12
CA LYS A 813 9.08 -22.46 6.10
C LYS A 813 10.28 -23.39 5.98
#